data_AF-A0AAU9UWE8-F1
#
_entry.id   AF-A0AAU9UWE8-F1
#
_cell.length_a   1.000
_cell.length_b   1.000
_cell.length_c   1.000
_cell.angle_alpha   90.00
_cell.angle_beta   90.00
_cell.angle_gamma   90.00
#
_symmetry.space_group_name_H-M   'P 1'
#
loop_
_entity.id
_entity.type
_entity.pdbx_description
1 polymer ?
#
loop_
_entity_poly.entity_id
_entity_poly.type
_entity_poly.pdbx_seq_one_letter_code
_entity_poly.pdbx_strand_id
1 'polypeptide(L)'
;MEENQPGPSRQNREDMDVEKELTNKFLSGEMSFAEYSSEWCNAEDDEEFEEFKRNNDDSTQSVQLAEKSIVRRRRGTRLSPALMGLMGEANLRFARGDVEMAERMCHEIIKQLPTAAEPYQTLAQIYEKDIEKSLQFSLLAAHLSHSDAEHWWRLAGMCKQVNDVKQEMICYTQAIKSERQNLETHMKRLEFLTKLEENKYPVNTLNITRVKCYHKIVTCLPSSEGEIIMKYAKLATTMYHNTSETEKAAEVMLTAYKKCSSLFTIADINILLELLILQKQYQSCIDIFVSNIGVVIEAEIQTVKNTSGEIEEHTNYLSCITPDDMAVDLKSKLLVCFIHLGAFSLVQILLNDFLSSDVEKAGDLYMDIEEAFTSVGHYEMAIKLLEPLVKNTNFDLGAVWLKYAECLLKLDREDDAMQAYYKVLKHVPQHPDACRNLYTILKNRGEIAEALKILEQDYKYVVSASLLYEQCKLLKSQNNLLKYLEVGEALFSKDLTKFRNQEELKIACRTKGNVELIYNFRSMRGESTYHEDDIQFEEEAFQLSQKDQYEFFKELLKIACDNKLYCTMQRLTFYAMISKGISQYRHAIEFYCFQACLLNRDFSNALRFIKEFLVKYPGPRTYNLLSYIINSLDENTHGKFLSRLFQRDYNIVKHMFLGNNFLISGRYLVALKYFMEYHEQCREPLSALLIAVTILAMAAQRTVDKHHNLILQGMSYLLIYKQLRKCDQEAYYNIGRAYQMLSINNLAIEYYEKALESGPITTCEKHGVIDLTKETAYNLYVLYKDQSPEIARRYIMKYLVI
;
A
#
# COMPACT_ATOMS: atom_id res chain seq x y z
N MET A 1 40.17 -30.27 -51.46
CA MET A 1 40.24 -28.82 -51.17
C MET A 1 38.98 -28.49 -50.40
N GLU A 2 39.08 -28.51 -49.08
CA GLU A 2 38.04 -28.01 -48.18
C GLU A 2 38.14 -26.48 -48.18
N GLU A 3 37.09 -25.80 -48.63
CA GLU A 3 36.99 -24.33 -48.53
C GLU A 3 36.25 -23.94 -47.24
N ASN A 4 36.98 -23.24 -46.38
CA ASN A 4 36.51 -22.58 -45.17
C ASN A 4 35.33 -21.63 -45.45
N GLN A 5 34.16 -21.92 -44.88
CA GLN A 5 33.12 -20.91 -44.68
C GLN A 5 33.38 -20.15 -43.36
N PRO A 6 33.25 -18.81 -43.33
CA PRO A 6 33.36 -18.05 -42.09
C PRO A 6 32.17 -18.35 -41.18
N GLY A 7 32.44 -18.73 -39.93
CA GLY A 7 31.41 -18.98 -38.91
C GLY A 7 30.67 -17.71 -38.48
N PRO A 8 29.47 -17.83 -37.88
CA PRO A 8 28.64 -16.68 -37.49
C PRO A 8 29.31 -15.81 -36.41
N SER A 9 29.05 -14.49 -36.46
CA SER A 9 29.47 -13.48 -35.47
C SER A 9 28.98 -13.82 -34.06
N ARG A 10 29.67 -13.34 -33.03
CA ARG A 10 29.40 -13.64 -31.61
C ARG A 10 27.96 -13.30 -31.19
N GLN A 11 27.42 -12.19 -31.72
CA GLN A 11 26.06 -11.72 -31.49
C GLN A 11 25.00 -12.64 -32.14
N ASN A 12 25.24 -13.09 -33.38
CA ASN A 12 24.37 -14.08 -34.04
C ASN A 12 24.35 -15.45 -33.33
N ARG A 13 25.32 -15.76 -32.45
CA ARG A 13 25.28 -16.99 -31.64
C ARG A 13 24.40 -16.83 -30.41
N GLU A 14 24.44 -15.65 -29.79
CA GLU A 14 23.60 -15.31 -28.62
C GLU A 14 22.12 -15.25 -29.01
N ASP A 15 21.79 -14.62 -30.15
CA ASP A 15 20.40 -14.56 -30.67
C ASP A 15 19.84 -15.97 -30.97
N MET A 16 20.65 -16.81 -31.64
CA MET A 16 20.27 -18.18 -31.98
C MET A 16 20.05 -19.08 -30.75
N ASP A 17 20.74 -18.80 -29.63
CA ASP A 17 20.58 -19.55 -28.38
C ASP A 17 19.29 -19.13 -27.64
N VAL A 18 18.92 -17.83 -27.68
CA VAL A 18 17.66 -17.32 -27.12
C VAL A 18 16.44 -17.83 -27.91
N GLU A 19 16.48 -17.79 -29.25
CA GLU A 19 15.41 -18.30 -30.11
C GLU A 19 15.14 -19.79 -29.86
N LYS A 20 16.22 -20.57 -29.68
CA LYS A 20 16.16 -22.01 -29.41
C LYS A 20 15.62 -22.29 -28.01
N GLU A 21 16.00 -21.49 -27.01
CA GLU A 21 15.50 -21.64 -25.64
C GLU A 21 13.99 -21.34 -25.55
N LEU A 22 13.54 -20.23 -26.12
CA LEU A 22 12.12 -19.86 -26.17
C LEU A 22 11.28 -20.90 -26.89
N THR A 23 11.74 -21.35 -28.06
CA THR A 23 11.03 -22.36 -28.86
C THR A 23 10.95 -23.69 -28.11
N ASN A 24 11.99 -24.07 -27.37
CA ASN A 24 11.99 -25.29 -26.56
C ASN A 24 11.05 -25.21 -25.34
N LYS A 25 10.99 -24.06 -24.65
CA LYS A 25 10.06 -23.84 -23.53
C LYS A 25 8.59 -23.89 -23.98
N PHE A 26 8.30 -23.41 -25.19
CA PHE A 26 6.99 -23.57 -25.79
C PHE A 26 6.68 -25.04 -26.12
N LEU A 27 7.61 -25.74 -26.79
CA LEU A 27 7.42 -27.14 -27.16
C LEU A 27 7.35 -28.10 -25.97
N SER A 28 7.98 -27.76 -24.82
CA SER A 28 7.89 -28.54 -23.57
C SER A 28 6.61 -28.28 -22.78
N GLY A 29 5.80 -27.28 -23.18
CA GLY A 29 4.59 -26.88 -22.49
C GLY A 29 4.82 -26.06 -21.21
N GLU A 30 6.05 -25.56 -21.00
CA GLU A 30 6.41 -24.69 -19.87
C GLU A 30 5.88 -23.26 -20.05
N MET A 31 5.65 -22.83 -21.30
CA MET A 31 5.02 -21.55 -21.63
C MET A 31 3.85 -21.74 -22.63
N SER A 32 2.82 -20.90 -22.50
CA SER A 32 1.74 -20.83 -23.48
C SER A 32 2.20 -20.13 -24.77
N PHE A 33 1.50 -20.38 -25.88
CA PHE A 33 1.81 -19.72 -27.16
C PHE A 33 1.72 -18.18 -27.06
N ALA A 34 0.78 -17.69 -26.24
CA ALA A 34 0.64 -16.26 -25.99
C ALA A 34 1.85 -15.67 -25.24
N GLU A 35 2.39 -16.39 -24.26
CA GLU A 35 3.61 -16.00 -23.54
C GLU A 35 4.82 -16.05 -24.46
N TYR A 36 4.98 -17.12 -25.24
CA TYR A 36 6.04 -17.27 -26.25
C TYR A 36 6.07 -16.09 -27.23
N SER A 37 4.93 -15.76 -27.83
CA SER A 37 4.82 -14.67 -28.81
C SER A 37 5.07 -13.30 -28.17
N SER A 38 4.67 -13.10 -26.90
CA SER A 38 4.92 -11.84 -26.19
C SER A 38 6.38 -11.65 -25.77
N GLU A 39 7.05 -12.71 -25.30
CA GLU A 39 8.49 -12.66 -24.95
C GLU A 39 9.35 -12.46 -26.19
N TRP A 40 8.94 -13.05 -27.32
CA TRP A 40 9.58 -12.83 -28.62
C TRP A 40 9.52 -11.36 -29.05
N CYS A 41 8.37 -10.69 -28.89
CA CYS A 41 8.25 -9.27 -29.22
C CYS A 41 9.00 -8.34 -28.25
N ASN A 42 8.99 -8.65 -26.95
CA ASN A 42 9.65 -7.83 -25.93
C ASN A 42 11.18 -7.86 -26.07
N ALA A 43 11.77 -9.03 -26.35
CA ALA A 43 13.21 -9.17 -26.56
C ALA A 43 13.73 -8.32 -27.74
N GLU A 44 12.90 -8.09 -28.76
CA GLU A 44 13.24 -7.29 -29.95
C GLU A 44 12.98 -5.79 -29.78
N ASP A 45 12.07 -5.38 -28.88
CA ASP A 45 11.77 -3.96 -28.62
C ASP A 45 12.91 -3.28 -27.81
N ASP A 46 13.62 -4.04 -26.96
CA ASP A 46 14.81 -3.57 -26.22
C ASP A 46 16.02 -3.33 -27.16
N GLU A 47 16.14 -4.09 -28.25
CA GLU A 47 17.20 -3.91 -29.26
C GLU A 47 16.99 -2.67 -30.14
N GLU A 48 15.75 -2.35 -30.52
CA GLU A 48 15.44 -1.14 -31.29
C GLU A 48 15.74 0.14 -30.50
N PHE A 49 15.62 0.10 -29.17
CA PHE A 49 15.91 1.23 -28.28
C PHE A 49 17.41 1.57 -28.24
N GLU A 50 18.27 0.54 -28.28
CA GLU A 50 19.73 0.69 -28.34
C GLU A 50 20.22 1.13 -29.74
N GLU A 51 19.59 0.64 -30.82
CA GLU A 51 19.98 0.99 -32.20
C GLU A 51 19.57 2.43 -32.56
N PHE A 52 18.48 2.94 -32.00
CA PHE A 52 18.04 4.33 -32.16
C PHE A 52 18.94 5.33 -31.42
N LYS A 53 19.38 5.03 -30.19
CA LYS A 53 20.35 5.87 -29.47
C LYS A 53 21.65 6.04 -30.26
N ARG A 54 22.16 4.95 -30.85
CA ARG A 54 23.39 4.97 -31.66
C ARG A 54 23.28 5.83 -32.92
N ASN A 55 22.10 5.88 -33.55
CA ASN A 55 21.91 6.70 -34.76
C ASN A 55 21.74 8.20 -34.46
N ASN A 56 21.37 8.59 -33.23
CA ASN A 56 21.28 9.99 -32.83
C ASN A 56 22.65 10.58 -32.45
N ASP A 57 23.57 9.78 -31.91
CA ASP A 57 24.91 10.23 -31.49
C ASP A 57 25.89 10.47 -32.66
N ASP A 58 25.64 9.92 -33.86
CA ASP A 58 26.58 9.99 -35.00
C ASP A 58 26.37 11.21 -35.94
N SER A 59 25.67 12.25 -35.48
CA SER A 59 25.31 13.42 -36.32
C SER A 59 26.41 14.47 -36.53
N THR A 60 27.67 14.12 -36.31
CA THR A 60 28.83 14.95 -36.71
C THR A 60 29.89 14.12 -37.43
N GLN A 61 29.60 13.61 -38.64
CA GLN A 61 30.61 13.52 -39.72
C GLN A 61 30.01 13.13 -41.09
N SER A 62 30.19 14.06 -42.04
CA SER A 62 30.31 13.87 -43.49
C SER A 62 29.19 13.18 -44.29
N VAL A 63 28.49 14.04 -45.04
CA VAL A 63 27.94 13.79 -46.38
C VAL A 63 28.99 13.06 -47.24
N GLN A 64 28.76 11.77 -47.54
CA GLN A 64 29.21 11.01 -48.74
C GLN A 64 29.18 9.49 -48.46
N LEU A 65 28.04 8.89 -48.14
CA LEU A 65 27.84 7.42 -48.22
C LEU A 65 26.35 7.10 -48.44
N ALA A 66 25.68 7.87 -49.31
CA ALA A 66 24.35 7.52 -49.81
C ALA A 66 24.50 6.50 -50.94
N GLU A 67 24.59 5.21 -50.57
CA GLU A 67 24.33 4.00 -51.37
C GLU A 67 25.11 2.83 -50.76
N LYS A 68 24.52 2.20 -49.72
CA LYS A 68 24.74 0.80 -49.26
C LYS A 68 24.36 0.64 -47.77
N SER A 69 23.12 0.95 -47.40
CA SER A 69 22.52 0.30 -46.22
C SER A 69 21.99 -1.07 -46.68
N ILE A 70 22.90 -2.02 -46.89
CA ILE A 70 22.52 -3.43 -47.00
C ILE A 70 21.99 -3.81 -45.62
N VAL A 71 20.67 -3.84 -45.47
CA VAL A 71 19.99 -4.50 -44.35
C VAL A 71 20.70 -5.84 -44.16
N ARG A 72 21.34 -6.03 -42.99
CA ARG A 72 22.00 -7.29 -42.64
C ARG A 72 20.94 -8.39 -42.68
N ARG A 73 20.85 -9.09 -43.81
CA ARG A 73 19.93 -10.20 -44.01
C ARG A 73 20.27 -11.29 -42.98
N ARG A 74 19.41 -11.44 -41.95
CA ARG A 74 19.40 -12.60 -41.06
C ARG A 74 19.38 -13.86 -41.97
N ARG A 75 20.22 -14.85 -41.69
CA ARG A 75 20.32 -16.06 -42.53
C ARG A 75 19.41 -17.11 -41.93
N GLY A 76 18.30 -17.44 -42.59
CA GLY A 76 17.40 -18.50 -42.14
C GLY A 76 18.14 -19.83 -41.89
N THR A 77 17.75 -20.52 -40.83
CA THR A 77 18.33 -21.81 -40.40
C THR A 77 18.17 -22.84 -41.51
N ARG A 78 19.29 -23.30 -42.10
CA ARG A 78 19.25 -24.28 -43.19
C ARG A 78 19.20 -25.71 -42.65
N LEU A 79 18.26 -26.51 -43.14
CA LEU A 79 18.17 -27.94 -42.82
C LEU A 79 19.42 -28.69 -43.32
N SER A 80 19.87 -29.68 -42.53
CA SER A 80 20.93 -30.59 -42.96
C SER A 80 20.45 -31.44 -44.15
N PRO A 81 21.35 -31.97 -45.01
CA PRO A 81 20.93 -32.76 -46.18
C PRO A 81 20.05 -33.97 -45.83
N ALA A 82 20.28 -34.60 -44.66
CA ALA A 82 19.46 -35.71 -44.18
C ALA A 82 18.05 -35.26 -43.74
N LEU A 83 17.94 -34.14 -43.03
CA LEU A 83 16.66 -33.57 -42.62
C LEU A 83 15.87 -32.97 -43.80
N MET A 84 16.56 -32.42 -44.79
CA MET A 84 15.96 -31.93 -46.04
C MET A 84 15.37 -33.08 -46.86
N GLY A 85 16.05 -34.23 -46.92
CA GLY A 85 15.49 -35.44 -47.54
C GLY A 85 14.24 -35.95 -46.80
N LEU A 86 14.27 -35.92 -45.46
CA LEU A 86 13.12 -36.28 -44.62
C LEU A 86 11.94 -35.31 -44.81
N MET A 87 12.22 -34.00 -44.93
CA MET A 87 11.23 -32.96 -45.21
C MET A 87 10.60 -33.13 -46.60
N GLY A 88 11.42 -33.44 -47.61
CA GLY A 88 10.95 -33.72 -48.97
C GLY A 88 10.02 -34.93 -49.04
N GLU A 89 10.35 -36.02 -48.33
CA GLU A 89 9.47 -37.20 -48.23
C GLU A 89 8.18 -36.85 -47.44
N ALA A 90 8.25 -36.05 -46.38
CA ALA A 90 7.06 -35.59 -45.65
C ALA A 90 6.11 -34.78 -46.55
N ASN A 91 6.63 -33.84 -47.33
CA ASN A 91 5.86 -33.06 -48.32
C ASN A 91 5.25 -33.95 -49.42
N LEU A 92 5.99 -34.95 -49.91
CA LEU A 92 5.49 -35.92 -50.89
C LEU A 92 4.37 -36.80 -50.32
N ARG A 93 4.48 -37.23 -49.06
CA ARG A 93 3.45 -38.01 -48.37
C ARG A 93 2.19 -37.20 -48.15
N PHE A 94 2.32 -35.92 -47.78
CA PHE A 94 1.21 -35.00 -47.70
C PHE A 94 0.51 -34.83 -49.05
N ALA A 95 1.26 -34.60 -50.13
CA ALA A 95 0.71 -34.48 -51.48
C ALA A 95 0.00 -35.76 -51.97
N ARG A 96 0.37 -36.93 -51.44
CA ARG A 96 -0.28 -38.23 -51.72
C ARG A 96 -1.50 -38.51 -50.85
N GLY A 97 -1.78 -37.68 -49.85
CA GLY A 97 -2.90 -37.84 -48.91
C GLY A 97 -2.58 -38.68 -47.66
N ASP A 98 -1.33 -39.12 -47.48
CA ASP A 98 -0.87 -39.86 -46.29
C ASP A 98 -0.56 -38.89 -45.13
N VAL A 99 -1.61 -38.23 -44.62
CA VAL A 99 -1.47 -37.13 -43.64
C VAL A 99 -0.80 -37.57 -42.33
N GLU A 100 -1.16 -38.74 -41.80
CA GLU A 100 -0.63 -39.26 -40.52
C GLU A 100 0.86 -39.60 -40.57
N MET A 101 1.38 -39.99 -41.74
CA MET A 101 2.82 -40.22 -41.90
C MET A 101 3.56 -38.89 -42.08
N ALA A 102 3.02 -37.97 -42.88
CA ALA A 102 3.61 -36.65 -43.07
C ALA A 102 3.73 -35.87 -41.75
N GLU A 103 2.70 -35.93 -40.89
CA GLU A 103 2.69 -35.30 -39.57
C GLU A 103 3.81 -35.85 -38.66
N ARG A 104 3.93 -37.18 -38.56
CA ARG A 104 4.98 -37.82 -37.75
C ARG A 104 6.38 -37.45 -38.21
N MET A 105 6.58 -37.33 -39.52
CA MET A 105 7.86 -36.93 -40.10
C MET A 105 8.18 -35.46 -39.78
N CYS A 106 7.19 -34.56 -39.85
CA CYS A 106 7.38 -33.15 -39.47
C CYS A 106 7.75 -33.00 -37.98
N HIS A 107 7.08 -33.72 -37.08
CA HIS A 107 7.42 -33.70 -35.65
C HIS A 107 8.81 -34.27 -35.35
N GLU A 108 9.26 -35.27 -36.11
CA GLU A 108 10.61 -35.81 -35.94
C GLU A 108 11.69 -34.82 -36.38
N ILE A 109 11.42 -34.02 -37.42
CA ILE A 109 12.31 -32.91 -37.83
C ILE A 109 12.35 -31.83 -36.75
N ILE A 110 11.19 -31.46 -36.19
CA ILE A 110 11.08 -30.45 -35.12
C ILE A 110 11.86 -30.86 -33.87
N LYS A 111 11.80 -32.14 -33.46
CA LYS A 111 12.58 -32.65 -32.32
C LYS A 111 14.08 -32.47 -32.51
N GLN A 112 14.57 -32.65 -33.74
CA GLN A 112 15.99 -32.56 -34.05
C GLN A 112 16.44 -31.11 -34.28
N LEU A 113 15.56 -30.28 -34.84
CA LEU A 113 15.84 -28.89 -35.18
C LEU A 113 14.61 -28.00 -34.95
N PRO A 114 14.37 -27.56 -33.69
CA PRO A 114 13.17 -26.81 -33.31
C PRO A 114 13.00 -25.46 -34.03
N THR A 115 14.09 -24.86 -34.49
CA THR A 115 14.12 -23.54 -35.15
C THR A 115 13.90 -23.60 -36.66
N ALA A 116 13.60 -24.77 -37.24
CA ALA A 116 13.31 -24.90 -38.66
C ALA A 116 11.86 -24.51 -38.98
N ALA A 117 11.65 -23.49 -39.81
CA ALA A 117 10.30 -23.01 -40.15
C ALA A 117 9.49 -23.95 -41.08
N GLU A 118 10.16 -24.64 -42.01
CA GLU A 118 9.52 -25.44 -43.08
C GLU A 118 8.59 -26.56 -42.57
N PRO A 119 8.96 -27.37 -41.55
CA PRO A 119 8.07 -28.37 -40.95
C PRO A 119 6.78 -27.77 -40.37
N TYR A 120 6.86 -26.58 -39.76
CA TYR A 120 5.68 -25.90 -39.20
C TYR A 120 4.76 -25.36 -40.30
N GLN A 121 5.30 -24.92 -41.44
CA GLN A 121 4.49 -24.53 -42.60
C GLN A 121 3.70 -25.71 -43.16
N THR A 122 4.34 -26.88 -43.30
CA THR A 122 3.66 -28.10 -43.76
C THR A 122 2.64 -28.61 -42.75
N LEU A 123 2.95 -28.54 -41.44
CA LEU A 123 1.97 -28.86 -40.39
C LEU A 123 0.77 -27.92 -40.41
N ALA A 124 0.97 -26.63 -40.65
CA ALA A 124 -0.13 -25.69 -40.76
C ALA A 124 -1.08 -26.01 -41.93
N GLN A 125 -0.54 -26.48 -43.05
CA GLN A 125 -1.33 -26.95 -44.20
C GLN A 125 -2.04 -28.27 -43.91
N ILE A 126 -1.39 -29.21 -43.23
CA ILE A 126 -2.00 -30.47 -42.78
C ILE A 126 -3.21 -30.19 -41.89
N TYR A 127 -3.07 -29.23 -40.97
CA TYR A 127 -4.09 -28.84 -40.01
C TYR A 127 -5.08 -27.80 -40.56
N GLU A 128 -5.18 -27.57 -41.88
CA GLU A 128 -6.07 -26.54 -42.47
C GLU A 128 -7.55 -26.68 -42.06
N LYS A 129 -8.00 -27.89 -41.70
CA LYS A 129 -9.36 -28.14 -41.18
C LYS A 129 -9.56 -27.70 -39.72
N ASP A 130 -8.47 -27.64 -38.95
CA ASP A 130 -8.42 -27.20 -37.55
C ASP A 130 -7.78 -25.81 -37.49
N ILE A 131 -8.64 -24.78 -37.55
CA ILE A 131 -8.23 -23.39 -37.72
C ILE A 131 -7.28 -22.95 -36.59
N GLU A 132 -7.51 -23.41 -35.36
CA GLU A 132 -6.69 -23.04 -34.19
C GLU A 132 -5.28 -23.61 -34.27
N LYS A 133 -5.14 -24.90 -34.61
CA LYS A 133 -3.82 -25.54 -34.76
C LYS A 133 -3.08 -25.04 -36.00
N SER A 134 -3.80 -24.85 -37.11
CA SER A 134 -3.23 -24.28 -38.34
C SER A 134 -2.66 -22.88 -38.09
N LEU A 135 -3.37 -22.06 -37.31
CA LEU A 135 -2.92 -20.73 -36.94
C LEU A 135 -1.66 -20.77 -36.06
N GLN A 136 -1.64 -21.60 -35.02
CA GLN A 136 -0.47 -21.74 -34.13
C GLN A 136 0.80 -22.15 -34.88
N PHE A 137 0.71 -23.17 -35.73
CA PHE A 137 1.86 -23.60 -36.53
C PHE A 137 2.27 -22.57 -37.58
N SER A 138 1.30 -21.84 -38.15
CA SER A 138 1.56 -20.76 -39.11
C SER A 138 2.27 -19.56 -38.45
N LEU A 139 1.85 -19.16 -37.25
CA LEU A 139 2.50 -18.08 -36.49
C LEU A 139 3.91 -18.49 -36.04
N LEU A 140 4.10 -19.74 -35.59
CA LEU A 140 5.42 -20.26 -35.24
C LEU A 140 6.36 -20.28 -36.45
N ALA A 141 5.86 -20.71 -37.62
CA ALA A 141 6.61 -20.64 -38.87
C ALA A 141 6.97 -19.21 -39.26
N ALA A 142 6.07 -18.25 -39.03
CA ALA A 142 6.27 -16.85 -39.39
C ALA A 142 7.31 -16.15 -38.51
N HIS A 143 7.34 -16.45 -37.20
CA HIS A 143 8.37 -15.95 -36.28
C HIS A 143 9.77 -16.51 -36.59
N LEU A 144 9.84 -17.78 -37.02
CA LEU A 144 11.10 -18.47 -37.36
C LEU A 144 11.59 -18.18 -38.80
N SER A 145 10.82 -17.47 -39.62
CA SER A 145 11.14 -17.18 -41.02
C SER A 145 11.16 -15.68 -41.33
N HIS A 146 11.77 -15.32 -42.46
CA HIS A 146 11.74 -13.95 -42.97
C HIS A 146 10.39 -13.74 -43.65
N SER A 147 9.39 -13.35 -42.86
CA SER A 147 8.04 -13.14 -43.34
C SER A 147 7.86 -11.70 -43.84
N ASP A 148 7.41 -11.57 -45.09
CA ASP A 148 7.02 -10.30 -45.70
C ASP A 148 5.77 -9.71 -45.00
N ALA A 149 5.56 -8.39 -45.10
CA ALA A 149 4.44 -7.72 -44.45
C ALA A 149 3.07 -8.29 -44.89
N GLU A 150 2.95 -8.72 -46.14
CA GLU A 150 1.75 -9.36 -46.69
C GLU A 150 1.47 -10.73 -46.02
N HIS A 151 2.51 -11.47 -45.65
CA HIS A 151 2.36 -12.74 -44.94
C HIS A 151 1.79 -12.51 -43.53
N TRP A 152 2.31 -11.52 -42.81
CA TRP A 152 1.78 -11.12 -41.50
C TRP A 152 0.36 -10.56 -41.59
N TRP A 153 -0.02 -9.88 -42.67
CA TRP A 153 -1.40 -9.47 -42.90
C TRP A 153 -2.35 -10.65 -43.05
N ARG A 154 -1.94 -11.69 -43.78
CA ARG A 154 -2.73 -12.91 -43.91
C ARG A 154 -2.93 -13.60 -42.56
N LEU A 155 -1.89 -13.66 -41.73
CA LEU A 155 -1.95 -14.21 -40.38
C LEU A 155 -2.84 -13.39 -39.45
N ALA A 156 -2.76 -12.05 -39.51
CA ALA A 156 -3.69 -11.17 -38.79
C ALA A 156 -5.15 -11.43 -39.19
N GLY A 157 -5.42 -11.64 -40.48
CA GLY A 157 -6.73 -12.02 -40.99
C GLY A 157 -7.23 -13.37 -40.48
N MET A 158 -6.34 -14.34 -40.26
CA MET A 158 -6.68 -15.64 -39.65
C MET A 158 -6.91 -15.50 -38.14
N CYS A 159 -6.09 -14.72 -37.42
CA CYS A 159 -6.31 -14.40 -36.00
C CYS A 159 -7.69 -13.74 -35.78
N LYS A 160 -8.10 -12.86 -36.71
CA LYS A 160 -9.42 -12.23 -36.70
C LYS A 160 -10.57 -13.24 -36.81
N GLN A 161 -10.41 -14.31 -37.58
CA GLN A 161 -11.43 -15.37 -37.70
C GLN A 161 -11.56 -16.20 -36.42
N VAL A 162 -10.45 -16.40 -35.71
CA VAL A 162 -10.39 -17.11 -34.42
C VAL A 162 -10.74 -16.19 -33.23
N ASN A 163 -10.86 -14.88 -33.48
CA ASN A 163 -11.08 -13.84 -32.48
C ASN A 163 -9.94 -13.74 -31.43
N ASP A 164 -8.71 -14.07 -31.84
CA ASP A 164 -7.51 -13.90 -31.00
C ASP A 164 -6.94 -12.49 -31.17
N VAL A 165 -7.45 -11.58 -30.35
CA VAL A 165 -7.09 -10.15 -30.34
C VAL A 165 -5.60 -9.92 -30.05
N LYS A 166 -4.99 -10.73 -29.19
CA LYS A 166 -3.59 -10.54 -28.77
C LYS A 166 -2.64 -10.89 -29.90
N GLN A 167 -2.88 -12.02 -30.55
CA GLN A 167 -2.06 -12.46 -31.68
C GLN A 167 -2.26 -11.58 -32.93
N GLU A 168 -3.49 -11.09 -33.17
CA GLU A 168 -3.75 -10.14 -34.24
C GLU A 168 -2.93 -8.84 -34.07
N MET A 169 -2.80 -8.33 -32.83
CA MET A 169 -1.98 -7.14 -32.53
C MET A 169 -0.48 -7.37 -32.81
N ILE A 170 0.03 -8.56 -32.46
CA ILE A 170 1.43 -8.93 -32.68
C ILE A 170 1.73 -9.05 -34.18
N CYS A 171 0.83 -9.65 -34.96
CA CYS A 171 0.96 -9.75 -36.41
C CYS A 171 1.07 -8.38 -37.09
N TYR A 172 0.24 -7.40 -36.70
CA TYR A 172 0.35 -6.04 -37.23
C TYR A 172 1.64 -5.34 -36.79
N THR A 173 2.12 -5.61 -35.57
CA THR A 173 3.40 -5.05 -35.08
C THR A 173 4.56 -5.57 -35.93
N GLN A 174 4.56 -6.86 -36.25
CA GLN A 174 5.61 -7.49 -37.04
C GLN A 174 5.54 -7.14 -38.53
N ALA A 175 4.34 -6.93 -39.08
CA ALA A 175 4.18 -6.37 -40.41
C ALA A 175 4.85 -4.98 -40.55
N ILE A 176 4.69 -4.12 -39.53
CA ILE A 176 5.32 -2.79 -39.49
C ILE A 176 6.85 -2.90 -39.37
N LYS A 177 7.38 -3.91 -38.66
CA LYS A 177 8.83 -4.14 -38.58
C LYS A 177 9.40 -4.53 -39.95
N SER A 178 8.73 -5.40 -40.70
CA SER A 178 9.16 -5.81 -42.05
C SER A 178 9.12 -4.65 -43.06
N GLU A 179 8.08 -3.80 -43.02
CA GLU A 179 7.91 -2.66 -43.92
C GLU A 179 7.66 -1.34 -43.16
N ARG A 180 8.72 -0.73 -42.64
CA ARG A 180 8.63 0.46 -41.76
C ARG A 180 7.95 1.67 -42.40
N GLN A 181 8.10 1.86 -43.71
CA GLN A 181 7.61 3.05 -44.44
C GLN A 181 6.19 2.86 -45.03
N ASN A 182 5.61 1.67 -44.96
CA ASN A 182 4.31 1.42 -45.59
C ASN A 182 3.17 1.95 -44.73
N LEU A 183 2.61 3.11 -45.09
CA LEU A 183 1.49 3.75 -44.40
C LEU A 183 0.26 2.84 -44.25
N GLU A 184 0.00 1.95 -45.23
CA GLU A 184 -1.17 1.09 -45.22
C GLU A 184 -1.14 0.09 -44.04
N THR A 185 0.04 -0.41 -43.67
CA THR A 185 0.22 -1.29 -42.50
C THR A 185 -0.15 -0.59 -41.20
N HIS A 186 0.29 0.66 -41.04
CA HIS A 186 0.02 1.49 -39.87
C HIS A 186 -1.48 1.84 -39.78
N MET A 187 -2.12 2.15 -40.90
CA MET A 187 -3.55 2.43 -40.97
C MET A 187 -4.40 1.23 -40.57
N LYS A 188 -4.10 0.03 -41.07
CA LYS A 188 -4.81 -1.21 -40.70
C LYS A 188 -4.71 -1.50 -39.21
N ARG A 189 -3.55 -1.24 -38.59
CA ARG A 189 -3.37 -1.38 -37.14
C ARG A 189 -4.20 -0.37 -36.35
N LEU A 190 -4.26 0.88 -36.80
CA LEU A 190 -5.10 1.91 -36.18
C LEU A 190 -6.59 1.58 -36.28
N GLU A 191 -7.06 1.11 -37.44
CA GLU A 191 -8.44 0.65 -37.61
C GLU A 191 -8.79 -0.52 -36.68
N PHE A 192 -7.86 -1.46 -36.48
CA PHE A 192 -8.02 -2.55 -35.53
C PHE A 192 -8.14 -2.03 -34.09
N LEU A 193 -7.28 -1.10 -33.68
CA LEU A 193 -7.36 -0.46 -32.37
C LEU A 193 -8.72 0.24 -32.14
N THR A 194 -9.27 0.91 -33.16
CA THR A 194 -10.60 1.54 -33.08
C THR A 194 -11.70 0.49 -32.89
N LYS A 195 -11.64 -0.64 -33.60
CA LYS A 195 -12.61 -1.75 -33.43
C LYS A 195 -12.55 -2.38 -32.03
N LEU A 196 -11.36 -2.46 -31.44
CA LEU A 196 -11.21 -2.94 -30.05
C LEU A 196 -11.82 -1.98 -29.03
N GLU A 197 -11.79 -0.68 -29.31
CA GLU A 197 -12.45 0.34 -28.49
C GLU A 197 -13.97 0.19 -28.51
N GLU A 198 -14.55 0.02 -29.71
CA GLU A 198 -15.98 -0.23 -29.91
C GLU A 198 -16.44 -1.50 -29.17
N ASN A 199 -15.56 -2.51 -29.10
CA ASN A 199 -15.81 -3.79 -28.41
C ASN A 199 -15.55 -3.75 -26.89
N LYS A 200 -15.31 -2.58 -26.29
CA LYS A 200 -15.05 -2.39 -24.85
C LYS A 200 -13.83 -3.15 -24.31
N TYR A 201 -12.78 -3.32 -25.12
CA TYR A 201 -11.50 -3.85 -24.65
C TYR A 201 -10.85 -2.89 -23.61
N PRO A 202 -10.03 -3.37 -22.65
CA PRO A 202 -9.41 -2.51 -21.64
C PRO A 202 -8.73 -1.25 -22.22
N VAL A 203 -9.27 -0.09 -21.85
CA VAL A 203 -8.96 1.22 -22.47
C VAL A 203 -7.52 1.68 -22.19
N ASN A 204 -6.97 1.38 -21.00
CA ASN A 204 -5.63 1.85 -20.62
C ASN A 204 -4.53 1.24 -21.51
N THR A 205 -4.61 -0.05 -21.80
CA THR A 205 -3.67 -0.75 -22.70
C THR A 205 -3.81 -0.27 -24.15
N LEU A 206 -5.04 0.08 -24.55
CA LEU A 206 -5.34 0.57 -25.90
C LEU A 206 -4.76 1.95 -26.16
N ASN A 207 -4.85 2.86 -25.19
CA ASN A 207 -4.29 4.20 -25.30
C ASN A 207 -2.77 4.16 -25.44
N ILE A 208 -2.08 3.37 -24.61
CA ILE A 208 -0.62 3.23 -24.68
C ILE A 208 -0.19 2.69 -26.05
N THR A 209 -0.83 1.63 -26.54
CA THR A 209 -0.48 1.01 -27.83
C THR A 209 -0.76 1.93 -29.01
N ARG A 210 -1.86 2.67 -28.98
CA ARG A 210 -2.21 3.66 -30.02
C ARG A 210 -1.21 4.80 -30.11
N VAL A 211 -0.77 5.32 -28.98
CA VAL A 211 0.22 6.40 -28.93
C VAL A 211 1.56 5.95 -29.48
N LYS A 212 2.00 4.73 -29.15
CA LYS A 212 3.19 4.12 -29.77
C LYS A 212 3.07 3.99 -31.29
N CYS A 213 1.87 3.70 -31.82
CA CYS A 213 1.65 3.68 -33.26
C CYS A 213 1.83 5.05 -33.89
N TYR A 214 1.24 6.11 -33.30
CA TYR A 214 1.43 7.47 -33.80
C TYR A 214 2.89 7.91 -33.76
N HIS A 215 3.60 7.62 -32.67
CA HIS A 215 5.03 7.86 -32.55
C HIS A 215 5.80 7.16 -33.69
N LYS A 216 5.55 5.87 -33.94
CA LYS A 216 6.23 5.10 -34.99
C LYS A 216 5.94 5.64 -36.40
N ILE A 217 4.72 6.12 -36.66
CA ILE A 217 4.37 6.78 -37.92
C ILE A 217 5.23 8.03 -38.14
N VAL A 218 5.36 8.89 -37.13
CA VAL A 218 6.18 10.12 -37.20
C VAL A 218 7.67 9.80 -37.41
N THR A 219 8.20 8.78 -36.75
CA THR A 219 9.62 8.42 -36.87
C THR A 219 9.95 7.69 -38.17
N CYS A 220 9.07 6.82 -38.68
CA CYS A 220 9.38 5.98 -39.85
C CYS A 220 9.02 6.61 -41.21
N LEU A 221 8.03 7.50 -41.30
CA LEU A 221 7.65 8.09 -42.58
C LEU A 221 8.71 9.07 -43.13
N PRO A 222 8.92 9.11 -44.46
CA PRO A 222 9.83 10.06 -45.10
C PRO A 222 9.26 11.49 -45.10
N SER A 223 10.14 12.50 -45.20
CA SER A 223 9.76 13.92 -45.19
C SER A 223 8.82 14.35 -46.33
N SER A 224 8.62 13.51 -47.35
CA SER A 224 7.65 13.73 -48.43
C SER A 224 6.19 13.68 -47.96
N GLU A 225 5.90 12.99 -46.85
CA GLU A 225 4.55 12.86 -46.28
C GLU A 225 4.32 13.83 -45.10
N GLY A 226 4.78 15.07 -45.24
CA GLY A 226 4.80 16.03 -44.13
C GLY A 226 3.45 16.33 -43.49
N GLU A 227 2.35 16.38 -44.28
CA GLU A 227 1.00 16.61 -43.73
C GLU A 227 0.52 15.46 -42.82
N ILE A 228 0.85 14.22 -43.19
CA ILE A 228 0.49 13.01 -42.44
C ILE A 228 1.31 12.95 -41.14
N ILE A 229 2.61 13.24 -41.23
CA ILE A 229 3.51 13.34 -40.07
C ILE A 229 2.97 14.38 -39.07
N MET A 230 2.60 15.58 -39.54
CA MET A 230 2.08 16.63 -38.67
C MET A 230 0.76 16.22 -37.98
N LYS A 231 -0.17 15.58 -38.72
CA LYS A 231 -1.42 15.09 -38.14
C LYS A 231 -1.17 14.12 -36.98
N TYR A 232 -0.30 13.13 -37.19
CA TYR A 232 -0.03 12.12 -36.16
C TYR A 232 0.87 12.62 -35.04
N ALA A 233 1.76 13.58 -35.30
CA ALA A 233 2.55 14.25 -34.27
C ALA A 233 1.62 14.96 -33.27
N LYS A 234 0.66 15.77 -33.74
CA LYS A 234 -0.31 16.44 -32.87
C LYS A 234 -1.12 15.46 -32.03
N LEU A 235 -1.63 14.39 -32.64
CA LEU A 235 -2.38 13.35 -31.93
C LEU A 235 -1.52 12.63 -30.88
N ALA A 236 -0.27 12.27 -31.21
CA ALA A 236 0.66 11.66 -30.26
C ALA A 236 0.94 12.60 -29.08
N THR A 237 1.23 13.87 -29.34
CA THR A 237 1.53 14.87 -28.32
C THR A 237 0.36 15.07 -27.36
N THR A 238 -0.88 15.21 -27.87
CA THR A 238 -2.06 15.35 -27.00
C THR A 238 -2.25 14.15 -26.07
N MET A 239 -2.00 12.94 -26.56
CA MET A 239 -2.18 11.73 -25.77
C MET A 239 -1.03 11.53 -24.77
N TYR A 240 0.21 11.80 -25.16
CA TYR A 240 1.36 11.76 -24.25
C TYR A 240 1.24 12.81 -23.13
N HIS A 241 0.72 14.00 -23.46
CA HIS A 241 0.45 15.04 -22.46
C HIS A 241 -0.62 14.57 -21.45
N ASN A 242 -1.72 13.97 -21.93
CA ASN A 242 -2.76 13.41 -21.06
C ASN A 242 -2.25 12.26 -20.17
N THR A 243 -1.24 11.50 -20.61
CA THR A 243 -0.60 10.44 -19.82
C THR A 243 0.60 10.93 -18.98
N SER A 244 0.89 12.23 -18.96
CA SER A 244 2.05 12.83 -18.26
C SER A 244 3.43 12.34 -18.73
N GLU A 245 3.54 11.81 -19.96
CA GLU A 245 4.82 11.38 -20.55
C GLU A 245 5.43 12.50 -21.43
N THR A 246 5.86 13.59 -20.79
CA THR A 246 6.36 14.81 -21.47
C THR A 246 7.65 14.60 -22.26
N GLU A 247 8.50 13.64 -21.84
CA GLU A 247 9.75 13.28 -22.53
C GLU A 247 9.51 12.85 -23.98
N LYS A 248 8.65 11.85 -24.15
CA LYS A 248 8.29 11.29 -25.47
C LYS A 248 7.47 12.26 -26.30
N ALA A 249 6.65 13.09 -25.65
CA ALA A 249 5.88 14.13 -26.34
C ALA A 249 6.79 15.13 -27.07
N ALA A 250 7.87 15.60 -26.43
CA ALA A 250 8.80 16.52 -27.10
C ALA A 250 9.65 15.80 -28.13
N GLU A 251 10.05 14.54 -27.91
CA GLU A 251 10.80 13.76 -28.90
C GLU A 251 10.04 13.62 -30.23
N VAL A 252 8.73 13.31 -30.16
CA VAL A 252 7.86 13.23 -31.35
C VAL A 252 7.77 14.58 -32.06
N MET A 253 7.56 15.66 -31.31
CA MET A 253 7.46 17.01 -31.91
C MET A 253 8.79 17.49 -32.50
N LEU A 254 9.92 17.20 -31.84
CA LEU A 254 11.27 17.50 -32.36
C LEU A 254 11.57 16.70 -33.63
N THR A 255 11.17 15.43 -33.68
CA THR A 255 11.34 14.59 -34.88
C THR A 255 10.50 15.12 -36.05
N ALA A 256 9.26 15.52 -35.77
CA ALA A 256 8.40 16.18 -36.77
C ALA A 256 9.01 17.52 -37.23
N TYR A 257 9.55 18.32 -36.30
CA TYR A 257 10.21 19.59 -36.61
C TYR A 257 11.43 19.42 -37.51
N LYS A 258 12.31 18.46 -37.21
CA LYS A 258 13.49 18.14 -38.04
C LYS A 258 13.11 17.75 -39.48
N LYS A 259 11.99 17.04 -39.66
CA LYS A 259 11.53 16.57 -40.98
C LYS A 259 10.73 17.61 -41.75
N CYS A 260 9.93 18.43 -41.06
CA CYS A 260 8.87 19.24 -41.65
C CYS A 260 8.79 20.65 -41.05
N SER A 261 9.93 21.30 -40.79
CA SER A 261 9.99 22.62 -40.14
C SER A 261 9.15 23.70 -40.83
N SER A 262 9.00 23.65 -42.16
CA SER A 262 8.21 24.61 -42.95
C SER A 262 6.69 24.49 -42.79
N LEU A 263 6.18 23.37 -42.28
CA LEU A 263 4.74 23.13 -42.08
C LEU A 263 4.26 23.48 -40.68
N PHE A 264 5.17 23.89 -39.78
CA PHE A 264 4.81 24.26 -38.40
C PHE A 264 4.11 25.61 -38.37
N THR A 265 2.93 25.63 -37.76
CA THR A 265 2.23 26.89 -37.44
C THR A 265 2.81 27.52 -36.17
N ILE A 266 2.54 28.81 -35.94
CA ILE A 266 2.93 29.50 -34.70
C ILE A 266 2.39 28.77 -33.45
N ALA A 267 1.18 28.22 -33.54
CA ALA A 267 0.59 27.42 -32.45
C ALA A 267 1.36 26.11 -32.20
N ASP A 268 1.85 25.46 -33.26
CA ASP A 268 2.63 24.22 -33.13
C ASP A 268 4.02 24.48 -32.55
N ILE A 269 4.63 25.61 -32.91
CA ILE A 269 5.88 26.10 -32.32
C ILE A 269 5.68 26.39 -30.84
N ASN A 270 4.54 26.99 -30.47
CA ASN A 270 4.22 27.29 -29.08
C ASN A 270 4.17 26.03 -28.20
N ILE A 271 3.48 24.99 -28.67
CA ILE A 271 3.41 23.69 -28.00
C ILE A 271 4.80 23.05 -27.90
N LEU A 272 5.61 23.13 -28.96
CA LEU A 272 6.98 22.61 -28.95
C LEU A 272 7.84 23.33 -27.91
N LEU A 273 7.76 24.67 -27.83
CA LEU A 273 8.50 25.47 -26.85
C LEU A 273 8.10 25.13 -25.41
N GLU A 274 6.80 24.96 -25.13
CA GLU A 274 6.32 24.52 -23.81
C GLU A 274 6.94 23.17 -23.41
N LEU A 275 6.91 22.20 -24.32
CA LEU A 275 7.47 20.87 -24.07
C LEU A 275 9.00 20.91 -23.84
N LEU A 276 9.73 21.77 -24.55
CA LEU A 276 11.17 21.93 -24.39
C LEU A 276 11.54 22.64 -23.08
N ILE A 277 10.76 23.64 -22.67
CA ILE A 277 10.92 24.32 -21.37
C ILE A 277 10.71 23.32 -20.23
N LEU A 278 9.68 22.47 -20.32
CA LEU A 278 9.44 21.39 -19.33
C LEU A 278 10.61 20.40 -19.24
N GLN A 279 11.30 20.13 -20.36
CA GLN A 279 12.51 19.30 -20.41
C GLN A 279 13.81 20.04 -20.05
N LYS A 280 13.73 21.33 -19.72
CA LYS A 280 14.88 22.20 -19.41
C LYS A 280 15.86 22.36 -20.58
N GLN A 281 15.40 22.20 -21.82
CA GLN A 281 16.20 22.35 -23.04
C GLN A 281 16.16 23.80 -23.56
N TYR A 282 16.65 24.75 -22.76
CA TYR A 282 16.50 26.19 -23.06
C TYR A 282 17.27 26.66 -24.29
N GLN A 283 18.44 26.07 -24.60
CA GLN A 283 19.22 26.43 -25.78
C GLN A 283 18.49 26.10 -27.09
N SER A 284 17.89 24.92 -27.16
CA SER A 284 17.08 24.51 -28.33
C SER A 284 15.84 25.40 -28.51
N CYS A 285 15.26 25.92 -27.43
CA CYS A 285 14.20 26.92 -27.53
C CYS A 285 14.70 28.19 -28.22
N ILE A 286 15.89 28.70 -27.84
CA ILE A 286 16.48 29.90 -28.45
C ILE A 286 16.70 29.69 -29.95
N ASP A 287 17.23 28.53 -30.37
CA ASP A 287 17.42 28.21 -31.79
C ASP A 287 16.10 28.26 -32.57
N ILE A 288 15.00 27.78 -31.98
CA ILE A 288 13.66 27.82 -32.57
C ILE A 288 13.12 29.26 -32.65
N PHE A 289 13.35 30.10 -31.62
CA PHE A 289 13.00 31.51 -31.63
C PHE A 289 13.72 32.29 -32.74
N VAL A 290 15.01 32.01 -32.96
CA VAL A 290 15.80 32.65 -34.01
C VAL A 290 15.37 32.18 -35.40
N SER A 291 15.16 30.87 -35.58
CA SER A 291 14.87 30.28 -36.90
C SER A 291 13.45 30.56 -37.40
N ASN A 292 12.43 30.51 -36.53
CA ASN A 292 11.03 30.53 -36.97
C ASN A 292 10.26 31.81 -36.59
N ILE A 293 10.64 32.48 -35.50
CA ILE A 293 9.93 33.67 -35.00
C ILE A 293 10.66 34.96 -35.44
N GLY A 294 11.92 34.85 -35.87
CA GLY A 294 12.71 35.99 -36.37
C GLY A 294 13.28 36.87 -35.26
N VAL A 295 13.48 36.31 -34.06
CA VAL A 295 14.14 36.99 -32.95
C VAL A 295 15.63 37.13 -33.27
N VAL A 296 16.16 38.35 -33.21
CA VAL A 296 17.59 38.60 -33.45
C VAL A 296 18.29 38.73 -32.12
N ILE A 297 19.27 37.86 -31.88
CA ILE A 297 20.03 37.81 -30.63
C ILE A 297 21.51 38.07 -30.95
N GLU A 298 22.09 39.06 -30.29
CA GLU A 298 23.52 39.29 -30.29
C GLU A 298 24.13 38.63 -29.05
N ALA A 299 25.04 37.67 -29.25
CA ALA A 299 25.72 36.98 -28.18
C ALA A 299 27.24 36.89 -28.44
N GLU A 300 28.03 37.07 -27.38
CA GLU A 300 29.48 36.83 -27.38
C GLU A 300 29.78 35.49 -26.73
N ILE A 301 30.45 34.59 -27.46
CA ILE A 301 30.91 33.31 -26.91
C ILE A 301 32.29 33.54 -26.28
N GLN A 302 32.35 33.47 -24.96
CA GLN A 302 33.59 33.53 -24.20
C GLN A 302 34.03 32.13 -23.80
N THR A 303 35.17 31.67 -24.34
CA THR A 303 35.80 30.42 -23.90
C THR A 303 36.55 30.66 -22.59
N VAL A 304 35.99 30.18 -21.49
CA VAL A 304 36.60 30.27 -20.15
C VAL A 304 37.16 28.89 -19.78
N LYS A 305 38.39 28.83 -19.27
CA LYS A 305 38.93 27.58 -18.70
C LYS A 305 38.48 27.45 -17.26
N ASN A 306 37.74 26.38 -16.95
CA ASN A 306 37.35 26.07 -15.59
C ASN A 306 38.54 25.69 -14.71
N THR A 307 38.34 25.71 -13.38
CA THR A 307 39.35 25.30 -12.37
C THR A 307 39.81 23.85 -12.53
N SER A 308 39.08 23.02 -13.27
CA SER A 308 39.38 21.63 -13.65
C SER A 308 40.18 21.49 -14.96
N GLY A 309 40.42 22.59 -15.69
CA GLY A 309 41.18 22.59 -16.95
C GLY A 309 40.36 22.34 -18.22
N GLU A 310 39.04 22.16 -18.10
CA GLU A 310 38.11 22.03 -19.22
C GLU A 310 37.75 23.41 -19.81
N ILE A 311 37.63 23.49 -21.13
CA ILE A 311 37.24 24.71 -21.85
C ILE A 311 35.72 24.75 -21.87
N GLU A 312 35.10 25.69 -21.17
CA GLU A 312 33.65 25.93 -21.22
C GLU A 312 33.36 27.20 -22.03
N GLU A 313 32.50 27.04 -23.04
CA GLU A 313 31.96 28.13 -23.85
C GLU A 313 30.80 28.78 -23.10
N HIS A 314 31.06 29.93 -22.47
CA HIS A 314 30.03 30.74 -21.85
C HIS A 314 29.46 31.70 -22.90
N THR A 315 28.17 31.55 -23.20
CA THR A 315 27.47 32.45 -24.14
C THR A 315 26.93 33.65 -23.37
N ASN A 316 27.52 34.83 -23.59
CA ASN A 316 27.06 36.09 -23.04
C ASN A 316 26.09 36.76 -24.01
N TYR A 317 24.80 36.76 -23.68
CA TYR A 317 23.77 37.43 -24.47
C TYR A 317 23.81 38.95 -24.22
N LEU A 318 24.06 39.75 -25.26
CA LEU A 318 24.26 41.20 -25.20
C LEU A 318 22.97 41.96 -25.52
N SER A 319 22.29 41.61 -26.60
CA SER A 319 21.06 42.27 -27.04
C SER A 319 20.08 41.28 -27.67
N CYS A 320 18.79 41.57 -27.56
CA CYS A 320 17.72 40.80 -28.21
C CYS A 320 16.69 41.79 -28.77
N ILE A 321 16.42 41.66 -30.07
CA ILE A 321 15.40 42.42 -30.78
C ILE A 321 14.25 41.46 -31.07
N THR A 322 13.12 41.69 -30.40
CA THR A 322 11.88 40.97 -30.62
C THR A 322 11.04 41.67 -31.69
N PRO A 323 10.30 40.92 -32.54
CA PRO A 323 9.35 41.52 -33.47
C PRO A 323 8.19 42.24 -32.75
N ASP A 324 7.75 43.39 -33.28
CA ASP A 324 6.66 44.20 -32.69
C ASP A 324 5.31 43.44 -32.61
N ASP A 325 5.07 42.49 -33.52
CA ASP A 325 3.84 41.68 -33.61
C ASP A 325 3.93 40.34 -32.82
N MET A 326 4.95 40.19 -31.97
CA MET A 326 5.15 38.96 -31.20
C MET A 326 4.11 38.83 -30.09
N ALA A 327 3.40 37.69 -30.06
CA ALA A 327 2.42 37.38 -29.02
C ALA A 327 3.06 37.39 -27.61
N VAL A 328 2.31 37.90 -26.63
CA VAL A 328 2.76 38.05 -25.23
C VAL A 328 3.19 36.72 -24.60
N ASP A 329 2.52 35.62 -24.97
CA ASP A 329 2.85 34.25 -24.53
C ASP A 329 4.20 33.75 -25.08
N LEU A 330 4.57 34.11 -26.31
CA LEU A 330 5.90 33.80 -26.83
C LEU A 330 6.98 34.66 -26.14
N LYS A 331 6.65 35.91 -25.78
CA LYS A 331 7.56 36.79 -25.03
C LYS A 331 7.84 36.25 -23.62
N SER A 332 6.83 35.73 -22.91
CA SER A 332 7.04 35.11 -21.59
C SER A 332 7.92 33.87 -21.68
N LYS A 333 7.72 33.00 -22.67
CA LYS A 333 8.56 31.81 -22.90
C LYS A 333 10.01 32.16 -23.23
N LEU A 334 10.23 33.23 -24.01
CA LEU A 334 11.57 33.75 -24.29
C LEU A 334 12.24 34.29 -23.00
N LEU A 335 11.49 35.01 -22.16
CA LEU A 335 11.96 35.47 -20.85
C LEU A 335 12.36 34.31 -19.94
N VAL A 336 11.51 33.27 -19.84
CA VAL A 336 11.79 32.05 -19.07
C VAL A 336 13.10 31.39 -19.54
N CYS A 337 13.31 31.27 -20.85
CA CYS A 337 14.56 30.73 -21.39
C CYS A 337 15.78 31.57 -20.95
N PHE A 338 15.73 32.90 -21.12
CA PHE A 338 16.85 33.76 -20.73
C PHE A 338 17.12 33.81 -19.23
N ILE A 339 16.09 33.66 -18.38
CA ILE A 339 16.25 33.56 -16.92
C ILE A 339 17.05 32.31 -16.57
N HIS A 340 16.70 31.15 -17.13
CA HIS A 340 17.43 29.91 -16.88
C HIS A 340 18.82 29.87 -17.50
N LEU A 341 19.05 30.64 -18.58
CA LEU A 341 20.37 30.80 -19.21
C LEU A 341 21.24 31.86 -18.51
N GLY A 342 20.75 32.54 -17.48
CA GLY A 342 21.52 33.50 -16.67
C GLY A 342 21.72 34.88 -17.29
N ALA A 343 20.97 35.24 -18.33
CA ALA A 343 21.11 36.51 -19.06
C ALA A 343 20.36 37.68 -18.39
N PHE A 344 20.62 37.96 -17.11
CA PHE A 344 19.78 38.85 -16.29
C PHE A 344 19.71 40.31 -16.75
N SER A 345 20.77 40.85 -17.34
CA SER A 345 20.81 42.21 -17.88
C SER A 345 19.79 42.38 -19.01
N LEU A 346 19.71 41.40 -19.90
CA LEU A 346 18.76 41.36 -21.00
C LEU A 346 17.33 41.11 -20.50
N VAL A 347 17.19 40.17 -19.56
CA VAL A 347 15.90 39.87 -18.91
C VAL A 347 15.31 41.14 -18.31
N GLN A 348 16.08 42.00 -17.65
CA GLN A 348 15.55 43.23 -17.05
C GLN A 348 14.98 44.20 -18.10
N ILE A 349 15.59 44.30 -19.28
CA ILE A 349 15.12 45.16 -20.38
C ILE A 349 13.81 44.60 -20.94
N LEU A 350 13.81 43.29 -21.27
CA LEU A 350 12.65 42.60 -21.83
C LEU A 350 11.49 42.51 -20.82
N LEU A 351 11.80 42.42 -19.52
CA LEU A 351 10.79 42.39 -18.46
C LEU A 351 10.08 43.74 -18.33
N ASN A 352 10.79 44.86 -18.49
CA ASN A 352 10.15 46.18 -18.46
C ASN A 352 9.20 46.38 -19.65
N ASP A 353 9.52 45.84 -20.83
CA ASP A 353 8.60 45.78 -21.97
C ASP A 353 7.38 44.92 -21.62
N PHE A 354 7.59 43.73 -21.06
CA PHE A 354 6.52 42.81 -20.68
C PHE A 354 5.57 43.39 -19.62
N LEU A 355 6.10 44.06 -18.59
CA LEU A 355 5.33 44.70 -17.51
C LEU A 355 4.38 45.81 -17.99
N SER A 356 4.54 46.29 -19.23
CA SER A 356 3.59 47.22 -19.86
C SER A 356 2.29 46.54 -20.34
N SER A 357 2.27 45.20 -20.38
CA SER A 357 1.12 44.39 -20.80
C SER A 357 0.04 44.33 -19.72
N ASP A 358 -1.22 44.22 -20.15
CA ASP A 358 -2.39 44.17 -19.26
C ASP A 358 -2.37 42.94 -18.34
N VAL A 359 -2.27 43.18 -17.03
CA VAL A 359 -2.20 42.16 -15.98
C VAL A 359 -3.44 41.27 -16.00
N GLU A 360 -4.62 41.78 -16.38
CA GLU A 360 -5.87 41.02 -16.40
C GLU A 360 -5.89 39.88 -17.43
N LYS A 361 -5.13 40.01 -18.51
CA LYS A 361 -5.12 39.03 -19.61
C LYS A 361 -3.90 38.11 -19.62
N ALA A 362 -2.86 38.46 -18.88
CA ALA A 362 -1.57 37.78 -18.90
C ALA A 362 -1.12 37.26 -17.53
N GLY A 363 -2.00 37.24 -16.51
CA GLY A 363 -1.57 36.93 -15.15
C GLY A 363 -1.04 35.52 -14.94
N ASP A 364 -1.43 34.55 -15.77
CA ASP A 364 -0.80 33.23 -15.88
C ASP A 364 0.66 33.34 -16.35
N LEU A 365 0.92 34.13 -17.39
CA LEU A 365 2.27 34.37 -17.91
C LEU A 365 3.17 35.07 -16.87
N TYR A 366 2.62 35.94 -16.02
CA TYR A 366 3.38 36.53 -14.91
C TYR A 366 3.81 35.47 -13.90
N MET A 367 2.97 34.46 -13.63
CA MET A 367 3.30 33.35 -12.73
C MET A 367 4.38 32.45 -13.33
N ASP A 368 4.34 32.17 -14.64
CA ASP A 368 5.37 31.36 -15.30
C ASP A 368 6.76 32.01 -15.21
N ILE A 369 6.83 33.33 -15.43
CA ILE A 369 8.10 34.09 -15.33
C ILE A 369 8.56 34.18 -13.86
N GLU A 370 7.63 34.36 -12.92
CA GLU A 370 7.93 34.34 -11.49
C GLU A 370 8.52 33.01 -11.05
N GLU A 371 7.92 31.89 -11.45
CA GLU A 371 8.40 30.55 -11.13
C GLU A 371 9.82 30.33 -11.67
N ALA A 372 10.10 30.80 -12.88
CA ALA A 372 11.44 30.79 -13.45
C ALA A 372 12.44 31.58 -12.57
N PHE A 373 12.11 32.81 -12.16
CA PHE A 373 12.99 33.60 -11.26
C PHE A 373 13.21 32.94 -9.90
N THR A 374 12.15 32.39 -9.30
CA THR A 374 12.20 31.71 -8.01
C THR A 374 13.06 30.45 -8.09
N SER A 375 13.00 29.70 -9.19
CA SER A 375 13.84 28.52 -9.41
C SER A 375 15.34 28.83 -9.51
N VAL A 376 15.71 30.01 -10.02
CA VAL A 376 17.11 30.48 -10.13
C VAL A 376 17.55 31.23 -8.86
N GLY A 377 16.62 31.55 -7.95
CA GLY A 377 16.89 32.19 -6.67
C GLY A 377 16.89 33.73 -6.71
N HIS A 378 16.36 34.35 -7.76
CA HIS A 378 16.26 35.81 -7.89
C HIS A 378 14.93 36.35 -7.36
N TYR A 379 14.74 36.24 -6.04
CA TYR A 379 13.47 36.57 -5.36
C TYR A 379 13.06 38.05 -5.46
N GLU A 380 14.01 38.99 -5.58
CA GLU A 380 13.69 40.42 -5.72
C GLU A 380 12.96 40.74 -7.03
N MET A 381 13.32 40.06 -8.12
CA MET A 381 12.69 40.24 -9.43
C MET A 381 11.34 39.51 -9.49
N ALA A 382 11.24 38.34 -8.86
CA ALA A 382 9.97 37.62 -8.66
C ALA A 382 8.92 38.49 -7.95
N ILE A 383 9.30 39.21 -6.88
CA ILE A 383 8.37 40.10 -6.17
C ILE A 383 7.83 41.23 -7.05
N LYS A 384 8.66 41.81 -7.94
CA LYS A 384 8.20 42.87 -8.86
C LYS A 384 7.09 42.39 -9.79
N LEU A 385 7.06 41.10 -10.12
CA LEU A 385 6.00 40.48 -10.93
C LEU A 385 4.76 40.12 -10.10
N LEU A 386 4.95 39.70 -8.84
CA LEU A 386 3.85 39.34 -7.94
C LEU A 386 3.10 40.55 -7.38
N GLU A 387 3.77 41.69 -7.19
CA GLU A 387 3.15 42.89 -6.63
C GLU A 387 1.94 43.41 -7.45
N PRO A 388 2.00 43.53 -8.78
CA PRO A 388 0.85 43.88 -9.61
C PRO A 388 -0.29 42.86 -9.50
N LEU A 389 0.02 41.56 -9.44
CA LEU A 389 -0.97 40.49 -9.33
C LEU A 389 -1.72 40.57 -7.99
N VAL A 390 -0.97 40.72 -6.91
CA VAL A 390 -1.51 40.84 -5.54
C VAL A 390 -2.37 42.10 -5.34
N LYS A 391 -2.06 43.19 -6.05
CA LYS A 391 -2.84 44.44 -6.01
C LYS A 391 -4.14 44.35 -6.83
N ASN A 392 -4.22 43.44 -7.79
CA ASN A 392 -5.39 43.26 -8.63
C ASN A 392 -6.42 42.34 -7.94
N THR A 393 -7.70 42.75 -7.94
CA THR A 393 -8.78 41.98 -7.32
C THR A 393 -9.07 40.67 -8.05
N ASN A 394 -8.78 40.58 -9.35
CA ASN A 394 -9.03 39.37 -10.14
C ASN A 394 -8.02 38.25 -9.85
N PHE A 395 -6.84 38.58 -9.31
CA PHE A 395 -5.78 37.63 -8.94
C PHE A 395 -5.61 37.50 -7.42
N ASP A 396 -6.65 37.80 -6.64
CA ASP A 396 -6.71 37.47 -5.20
C ASP A 396 -6.88 35.95 -5.00
N LEU A 397 -5.89 35.19 -5.46
CA LEU A 397 -5.85 33.73 -5.45
C LEU A 397 -4.84 33.25 -4.41
N GLY A 398 -5.17 32.19 -3.69
CA GLY A 398 -4.28 31.62 -2.66
C GLY A 398 -2.89 31.23 -3.18
N ALA A 399 -2.79 30.73 -4.41
CA ALA A 399 -1.51 30.33 -5.04
C ALA A 399 -0.55 31.51 -5.26
N VAL A 400 -1.06 32.66 -5.70
CA VAL A 400 -0.27 33.89 -5.92
C VAL A 400 0.25 34.41 -4.58
N TRP A 401 -0.62 34.46 -3.57
CA TRP A 401 -0.24 34.88 -2.21
C TRP A 401 0.79 33.94 -1.58
N LEU A 402 0.74 32.63 -1.88
CA LEU A 402 1.71 31.65 -1.38
C LEU A 402 3.11 31.93 -1.95
N LYS A 403 3.22 32.06 -3.28
CA LYS A 403 4.49 32.40 -3.94
C LYS A 403 5.05 33.74 -3.46
N TYR A 404 4.17 34.74 -3.27
CA TYR A 404 4.54 36.03 -2.71
C TYR A 404 5.08 35.92 -1.28
N ALA A 405 4.43 35.15 -0.42
CA ALA A 405 4.88 34.91 0.94
C ALA A 405 6.22 34.15 0.99
N GLU A 406 6.42 33.15 0.13
CA GLU A 406 7.68 32.40 0.01
C GLU A 406 8.84 33.29 -0.43
N CYS A 407 8.64 34.13 -1.45
CA CYS A 407 9.65 35.09 -1.88
C CYS A 407 10.00 36.10 -0.78
N LEU A 408 9.01 36.61 -0.05
CA LEU A 408 9.24 37.52 1.08
C LEU A 408 10.02 36.85 2.21
N LEU A 409 9.71 35.58 2.52
CA LEU A 409 10.41 34.79 3.53
C LEU A 409 11.89 34.58 3.14
N LYS A 410 12.17 34.34 1.85
CA LYS A 410 13.55 34.19 1.33
C LYS A 410 14.36 35.49 1.32
N LEU A 411 13.69 36.65 1.34
CA LEU A 411 14.31 37.97 1.45
C LEU A 411 14.36 38.48 2.91
N ASP A 412 14.18 37.61 3.90
CA ASP A 412 14.17 37.92 5.33
C ASP A 412 13.11 38.98 5.75
N ARG A 413 12.07 39.19 4.94
CA ARG A 413 10.94 40.08 5.24
C ARG A 413 9.82 39.32 5.94
N GLU A 414 10.11 38.82 7.14
CA GLU A 414 9.21 37.92 7.88
C GLU A 414 7.83 38.53 8.21
N ASP A 415 7.74 39.80 8.59
CA ASP A 415 6.48 40.45 8.97
C ASP A 415 5.49 40.52 7.80
N ASP A 416 5.99 40.88 6.62
CA ASP A 416 5.19 40.94 5.40
C ASP A 416 4.79 39.52 4.94
N ALA A 417 5.72 38.56 5.07
CA ALA A 417 5.47 37.16 4.75
C ALA A 417 4.36 36.57 5.63
N MET A 418 4.34 36.88 6.94
CA MET A 418 3.26 36.46 7.84
C MET A 418 1.90 36.99 7.39
N GLN A 419 1.80 38.28 7.07
CA GLN A 419 0.54 38.86 6.59
C GLN A 419 0.07 38.20 5.29
N ALA A 420 1.01 37.89 4.38
CA ALA A 420 0.71 37.17 3.16
C ALA A 420 0.23 35.72 3.45
N TYR A 421 0.87 34.98 4.35
CA TYR A 421 0.43 33.64 4.76
C TYR A 421 -0.97 33.65 5.40
N TYR A 422 -1.30 34.65 6.24
CA TYR A 422 -2.67 34.79 6.76
C TYR A 422 -3.71 35.00 5.65
N LYS A 423 -3.35 35.71 4.57
CA LYS A 423 -4.23 35.83 3.39
C LYS A 423 -4.36 34.53 2.62
N VAL A 424 -3.29 33.73 2.50
CA VAL A 424 -3.38 32.37 1.94
C VAL A 424 -4.38 31.52 2.72
N LEU A 425 -4.30 31.54 4.06
CA LEU A 425 -5.23 30.79 4.93
C LEU A 425 -6.67 31.30 4.87
N LYS A 426 -6.90 32.56 4.51
CA LYS A 426 -8.26 33.08 4.27
C LYS A 426 -8.89 32.45 3.02
N HIS A 427 -8.10 32.19 1.99
CA HIS A 427 -8.54 31.53 0.75
C HIS A 427 -8.60 30.01 0.88
N VAL A 428 -7.57 29.41 1.51
CA VAL A 428 -7.43 27.96 1.69
C VAL A 428 -7.17 27.67 3.18
N PRO A 429 -8.22 27.39 3.99
CA PRO A 429 -8.17 27.34 5.45
C PRO A 429 -7.24 26.31 6.12
N GLN A 430 -6.55 25.44 5.37
CA GLN A 430 -5.60 24.44 5.91
C GLN A 430 -4.43 24.17 4.95
N HIS A 431 -3.98 25.17 4.19
CA HIS A 431 -2.88 24.96 3.23
C HIS A 431 -1.58 24.49 3.95
N PRO A 432 -0.99 23.33 3.60
CA PRO A 432 0.11 22.73 4.35
C PRO A 432 1.35 23.61 4.47
N ASP A 433 1.83 24.13 3.33
CA ASP A 433 3.06 24.91 3.30
C ASP A 433 2.91 26.27 3.99
N ALA A 434 1.78 26.94 3.80
CA ALA A 434 1.46 28.17 4.52
C ALA A 434 1.42 27.95 6.04
N CYS A 435 0.75 26.89 6.51
CA CYS A 435 0.72 26.54 7.93
C CYS A 435 2.12 26.19 8.45
N ARG A 436 2.93 25.42 7.71
CA ARG A 436 4.30 25.03 8.10
C ARG A 436 5.23 26.23 8.23
N ASN A 437 5.21 27.11 7.24
CA ASN A 437 6.06 28.30 7.22
C ASN A 437 5.62 29.30 8.30
N LEU A 438 4.31 29.56 8.44
CA LEU A 438 3.78 30.42 9.50
C LEU A 438 4.08 29.86 10.90
N TYR A 439 3.92 28.55 11.10
CA TYR A 439 4.33 27.88 12.34
C TYR A 439 5.82 28.09 12.65
N THR A 440 6.69 27.94 11.65
CA THR A 440 8.14 28.12 11.83
C THR A 440 8.47 29.55 12.26
N ILE A 441 7.86 30.55 11.63
CA ILE A 441 8.04 31.96 11.99
C ILE A 441 7.53 32.23 13.42
N LEU A 442 6.31 31.81 13.75
CA LEU A 442 5.71 32.01 15.09
C LEU A 442 6.50 31.31 16.19
N LYS A 443 7.03 30.12 15.90
CA LYS A 443 7.89 29.36 16.82
C LYS A 443 9.20 30.10 17.09
N ASN A 444 9.83 30.67 16.05
CA ASN A 444 11.05 31.47 16.20
C ASN A 444 10.81 32.74 17.02
N ARG A 445 9.61 33.34 16.92
CA ARG A 445 9.18 34.49 17.72
C ARG A 445 8.79 34.14 19.17
N GLY A 446 8.60 32.85 19.48
CA GLY A 446 8.18 32.38 20.80
C GLY A 446 6.66 32.47 21.05
N GLU A 447 5.85 32.72 20.02
CA GLU A 447 4.38 32.84 20.10
C GLU A 447 3.71 31.45 20.03
N ILE A 448 3.95 30.63 21.06
CA ILE A 448 3.60 29.20 21.06
C ILE A 448 2.08 28.95 21.00
N ALA A 449 1.28 29.82 21.61
CA ALA A 449 -0.18 29.67 21.63
C ALA A 449 -0.81 29.87 20.25
N GLU A 450 -0.34 30.88 19.50
CA GLU A 450 -0.80 31.11 18.13
C GLU A 450 -0.26 30.04 17.19
N ALA A 451 0.99 29.62 17.36
CA ALA A 451 1.58 28.51 16.63
C ALA A 451 0.76 27.21 16.77
N LEU A 452 0.26 26.90 17.98
CA LEU A 452 -0.63 25.75 18.20
C LEU A 452 -1.95 25.89 17.44
N LYS A 453 -2.54 27.10 17.43
CA LYS A 453 -3.80 27.38 16.74
C LYS A 453 -3.66 27.25 15.22
N ILE A 454 -2.52 27.64 14.65
CA ILE A 454 -2.24 27.47 13.21
C ILE A 454 -2.08 26.00 12.83
N LEU A 455 -1.54 25.17 13.73
CA LEU A 455 -1.38 23.72 13.50
C LEU A 455 -2.68 22.91 13.73
N GLU A 456 -3.73 23.53 14.28
CA GLU A 456 -5.03 22.87 14.45
C GLU A 456 -5.72 22.66 13.10
N GLN A 457 -6.07 21.41 12.82
CA GLN A 457 -6.73 21.00 11.58
C GLN A 457 -8.14 20.50 11.88
N ASP A 458 -9.11 20.91 11.06
CA ASP A 458 -10.47 20.36 11.09
C ASP A 458 -10.51 19.08 10.24
N TYR A 459 -10.79 17.94 10.89
CA TYR A 459 -10.84 16.60 10.31
C TYR A 459 -11.93 16.41 9.24
N LYS A 460 -12.82 17.39 9.03
CA LYS A 460 -13.78 17.39 7.92
C LYS A 460 -13.13 17.63 6.56
N TYR A 461 -12.00 18.32 6.54
CA TYR A 461 -11.23 18.59 5.33
C TYR A 461 -10.06 17.62 5.22
N VAL A 462 -9.30 17.71 4.12
CA VAL A 462 -8.08 16.93 3.94
C VAL A 462 -7.03 17.40 4.95
N VAL A 463 -6.39 16.46 5.63
CA VAL A 463 -5.49 16.67 6.77
C VAL A 463 -4.05 16.31 6.40
N SER A 464 -3.10 17.18 6.76
CA SER A 464 -1.67 16.92 6.63
C SER A 464 -1.11 16.17 7.83
N ALA A 465 -0.64 14.95 7.60
CA ALA A 465 -0.02 14.12 8.64
C ALA A 465 1.28 14.74 9.19
N SER A 466 2.03 15.46 8.33
CA SER A 466 3.27 16.14 8.72
C SER A 466 3.02 17.22 9.78
N LEU A 467 1.97 18.03 9.56
CA LEU A 467 1.56 19.09 10.48
C LEU A 467 1.01 18.55 11.80
N LEU A 468 0.22 17.46 11.77
CA LEU A 468 -0.25 16.81 13.00
C LEU A 468 0.92 16.27 13.85
N TYR A 469 1.98 15.77 13.21
CA TYR A 469 3.16 15.31 13.92
C TYR A 469 3.94 16.48 14.57
N GLU A 470 4.09 17.61 13.87
CA GLU A 470 4.65 18.83 14.47
C GLU A 470 3.79 19.37 15.60
N GLN A 471 2.46 19.33 15.46
CA GLN A 471 1.51 19.67 16.51
C GLN A 471 1.71 18.77 17.74
N CYS A 472 1.88 17.47 17.55
CA CYS A 472 2.18 16.53 18.64
C CYS A 472 3.48 16.89 19.36
N LYS A 473 4.57 17.20 18.63
CA LYS A 473 5.83 17.63 19.26
C LYS A 473 5.65 18.89 20.11
N LEU A 474 4.91 19.88 19.60
CA LEU A 474 4.66 21.12 20.31
C LEU A 474 3.78 20.90 21.55
N LEU A 475 2.70 20.14 21.44
CA LEU A 475 1.82 19.76 22.56
C LEU A 475 2.58 19.01 23.66
N LYS A 476 3.51 18.13 23.27
CA LYS A 476 4.41 17.43 24.20
C LYS A 476 5.33 18.41 24.93
N SER A 477 5.92 19.38 24.23
CA SER A 477 6.76 20.41 24.86
C SER A 477 5.98 21.30 25.85
N GLN A 478 4.70 21.51 25.61
CA GLN A 478 3.78 22.28 26.46
C GLN A 478 3.12 21.44 27.56
N ASN A 479 3.44 20.13 27.66
CA ASN A 479 2.85 19.20 28.61
C ASN A 479 1.30 19.09 28.53
N ASN A 480 0.70 19.39 27.37
CA ASN A 480 -0.74 19.22 27.15
C ASN A 480 -1.02 17.78 26.68
N LEU A 481 -0.95 16.84 27.62
CA LEU A 481 -0.95 15.40 27.34
C LEU A 481 -2.28 14.87 26.79
N LEU A 482 -3.42 15.44 27.18
CA LEU A 482 -4.73 14.99 26.70
C LEU A 482 -4.96 15.35 25.24
N LYS A 483 -4.62 16.59 24.85
CA LYS A 483 -4.72 17.01 23.45
C LYS A 483 -3.65 16.31 22.59
N TYR A 484 -2.47 16.04 23.14
CA TYR A 484 -1.47 15.19 22.50
C TYR A 484 -2.01 13.79 22.19
N LEU A 485 -2.75 13.18 23.13
CA LEU A 485 -3.36 11.87 22.91
C LEU A 485 -4.39 11.90 21.77
N GLU A 486 -5.26 12.91 21.75
CA GLU A 486 -6.27 13.10 20.70
C GLU A 486 -5.66 13.29 19.31
N VAL A 487 -4.69 14.21 19.18
CA VAL A 487 -3.99 14.47 17.91
C VAL A 487 -3.15 13.26 17.50
N GLY A 488 -2.53 12.56 18.45
CA GLY A 488 -1.79 11.33 18.19
C GLY A 488 -2.67 10.19 17.71
N GLU A 489 -3.89 10.04 18.25
CA GLU A 489 -4.91 9.11 17.73
C GLU A 489 -5.30 9.45 16.29
N ALA A 490 -5.54 10.74 16.00
CA ALA A 490 -5.86 11.19 14.66
C ALA A 490 -4.73 10.87 13.68
N LEU A 491 -3.47 11.20 14.01
CA LEU A 491 -2.30 10.87 13.19
C LEU A 491 -2.19 9.36 12.93
N PHE A 492 -2.41 8.53 13.95
CA PHE A 492 -2.34 7.08 13.80
C PHE A 492 -3.46 6.50 12.96
N SER A 493 -4.60 7.17 12.81
CA SER A 493 -5.68 6.68 11.96
C SER A 493 -5.29 6.53 10.48
N LYS A 494 -4.22 7.22 10.03
CA LYS A 494 -3.60 7.01 8.71
C LYS A 494 -3.08 5.58 8.53
N ASP A 495 -2.40 5.04 9.55
CA ASP A 495 -1.73 3.75 9.50
C ASP A 495 -2.54 2.61 10.16
N LEU A 496 -3.47 2.96 11.06
CA LEU A 496 -4.21 2.04 11.91
C LEU A 496 -5.67 1.96 11.46
N THR A 497 -6.04 0.86 10.83
CA THR A 497 -7.42 0.64 10.38
C THR A 497 -8.37 0.47 11.56
N LYS A 498 -9.40 1.32 11.63
CA LYS A 498 -10.47 1.22 12.63
C LYS A 498 -11.32 -0.04 12.40
N PHE A 499 -11.65 -0.75 13.47
CA PHE A 499 -12.59 -1.87 13.43
C PHE A 499 -14.03 -1.41 13.62
N ARG A 500 -14.91 -1.81 12.69
CA ARG A 500 -16.34 -1.51 12.72
C ARG A 500 -17.14 -2.55 13.51
N ASN A 501 -16.67 -3.79 13.51
CA ASN A 501 -17.41 -4.93 14.04
C ASN A 501 -16.52 -5.86 14.88
N GLN A 502 -17.13 -6.58 15.82
CA GLN A 502 -16.42 -7.58 16.64
C GLN A 502 -15.82 -8.72 15.79
N GLU A 503 -16.43 -9.03 14.64
CA GLU A 503 -15.89 -10.02 13.69
C GLU A 503 -14.58 -9.54 13.03
N GLU A 504 -14.42 -8.25 12.74
CA GLU A 504 -13.16 -7.71 12.21
C GLU A 504 -12.03 -7.91 13.23
N LEU A 505 -12.29 -7.65 14.52
CA LEU A 505 -11.35 -7.95 15.60
C LEU A 505 -11.08 -9.47 15.73
N LYS A 506 -12.07 -10.33 15.47
CA LYS A 506 -11.87 -11.79 15.41
C LYS A 506 -10.93 -12.19 14.28
N ILE A 507 -11.04 -11.58 13.11
CA ILE A 507 -10.12 -11.82 11.99
C ILE A 507 -8.71 -11.30 12.35
N ALA A 508 -8.62 -10.10 12.93
CA ALA A 508 -7.39 -9.40 13.31
C ALA A 508 -6.46 -10.20 14.23
N CYS A 509 -7.00 -10.89 15.23
CA CYS A 509 -6.16 -11.72 16.12
C CYS A 509 -6.07 -13.19 15.69
N ARG A 510 -6.63 -13.60 14.54
CA ARG A 510 -6.42 -14.95 13.99
C ARG A 510 -5.37 -14.96 12.89
N THR A 511 -5.35 -13.90 12.07
CA THR A 511 -4.49 -13.81 10.90
C THR A 511 -3.38 -12.80 11.11
N LYS A 512 -2.20 -13.10 10.57
CA LYS A 512 -1.06 -12.19 10.65
C LYS A 512 -1.21 -11.09 9.58
N GLY A 513 -1.50 -9.88 10.03
CA GLY A 513 -1.04 -8.64 9.40
C GLY A 513 -1.49 -8.36 7.97
N ASN A 514 -2.71 -8.72 7.55
CA ASN A 514 -3.19 -8.30 6.24
C ASN A 514 -4.52 -7.53 6.32
N VAL A 515 -4.43 -6.20 6.22
CA VAL A 515 -5.57 -5.28 6.17
C VAL A 515 -6.51 -5.64 5.00
N GLU A 516 -5.96 -6.20 3.91
CA GLU A 516 -6.71 -6.71 2.76
C GLU A 516 -7.78 -7.73 3.16
N LEU A 517 -7.57 -8.52 4.22
CA LEU A 517 -8.59 -9.46 4.70
C LEU A 517 -9.80 -8.74 5.29
N ILE A 518 -9.59 -7.60 5.95
CA ILE A 518 -10.69 -6.75 6.42
C ILE A 518 -11.39 -6.10 5.24
N TYR A 519 -10.65 -5.58 4.27
CA TYR A 519 -11.24 -4.98 3.07
C TYR A 519 -12.06 -5.99 2.27
N ASN A 520 -11.55 -7.21 2.08
CA ASN A 520 -12.28 -8.29 1.45
C ASN A 520 -13.52 -8.68 2.27
N PHE A 521 -13.42 -8.72 3.60
CA PHE A 521 -14.56 -8.99 4.47
C PHE A 521 -15.65 -7.91 4.37
N ARG A 522 -15.26 -6.63 4.24
CA ARG A 522 -16.18 -5.51 4.01
C ARG A 522 -16.84 -5.62 2.64
N SER A 523 -16.06 -5.88 1.58
CA SER A 523 -16.57 -6.08 0.22
C SER A 523 -17.55 -7.25 0.12
N MET A 524 -17.30 -8.36 0.83
CA MET A 524 -18.24 -9.50 0.90
C MET A 524 -19.59 -9.14 1.53
N ARG A 525 -19.62 -8.13 2.40
CA ARG A 525 -20.85 -7.61 3.03
C ARG A 525 -21.52 -6.50 2.23
N GLY A 526 -20.93 -6.09 1.10
CA GLY A 526 -21.37 -4.91 0.34
C GLY A 526 -21.05 -3.58 1.02
N GLU A 527 -20.11 -3.56 1.97
CA GLU A 527 -19.66 -2.34 2.65
C GLU A 527 -18.48 -1.73 1.90
N SER A 528 -18.37 -0.40 1.92
CA SER A 528 -17.21 0.33 1.41
C SER A 528 -15.96 0.03 2.22
N THR A 529 -14.79 0.05 1.56
CA THR A 529 -13.48 -0.12 2.21
C THR A 529 -13.21 0.97 3.23
N TYR A 530 -13.52 2.22 2.89
CA TYR A 530 -13.39 3.43 3.72
C TYR A 530 -14.73 3.86 4.30
N HIS A 531 -14.74 4.40 5.52
CA HIS A 531 -15.93 4.95 6.16
C HIS A 531 -16.03 6.45 5.87
N GLU A 532 -17.24 7.01 5.84
CA GLU A 532 -17.43 8.47 5.65
C GLU A 532 -16.77 9.29 6.78
N ASP A 533 -16.71 8.73 7.99
CA ASP A 533 -16.05 9.34 9.16
C ASP A 533 -14.53 9.06 9.25
N ASP A 534 -13.92 8.43 8.23
CA ASP A 534 -12.47 8.25 8.22
C ASP A 534 -11.77 9.55 7.81
N ILE A 535 -10.67 9.88 8.51
CA ILE A 535 -9.92 11.11 8.26
C ILE A 535 -9.24 10.98 6.89
N GLN A 536 -9.48 11.96 6.02
CA GLN A 536 -8.84 12.03 4.72
C GLN A 536 -7.47 12.69 4.88
N PHE A 537 -6.42 11.96 4.51
CA PHE A 537 -5.05 12.46 4.54
C PHE A 537 -4.61 12.89 3.16
N GLU A 538 -3.71 13.87 3.11
CA GLU A 538 -2.99 14.24 1.89
C GLU A 538 -2.21 13.04 1.33
N GLU A 539 -2.05 13.00 0.00
CA GLU A 539 -1.27 11.97 -0.68
C GLU A 539 0.24 12.03 -0.34
N GLU A 540 0.68 13.08 0.37
CA GLU A 540 2.09 13.27 0.76
C GLU A 540 2.66 12.11 1.61
N ALA A 541 3.90 11.75 1.26
CA ALA A 541 4.70 10.62 1.73
C ALA A 541 5.18 10.72 3.19
N PHE A 542 4.52 11.49 4.06
CA PHE A 542 4.91 11.51 5.48
C PHE A 542 4.65 10.14 6.11
N GLN A 543 5.72 9.44 6.44
CA GLN A 543 5.70 8.15 7.11
C GLN A 543 6.80 8.11 8.19
N LEU A 544 6.40 7.78 9.41
CA LEU A 544 7.35 7.57 10.50
C LEU A 544 8.15 6.28 10.27
N SER A 545 9.40 6.26 10.73
CA SER A 545 10.15 5.00 10.75
C SER A 545 9.44 3.98 11.63
N GLN A 546 9.59 2.68 11.34
CA GLN A 546 8.91 1.63 12.11
C GLN A 546 9.25 1.66 13.60
N LYS A 547 10.45 2.13 13.96
CA LYS A 547 10.88 2.29 15.35
C LYS A 547 10.19 3.50 16.00
N ASP A 548 10.21 4.65 15.32
CA ASP A 548 9.60 5.88 15.85
C ASP A 548 8.08 5.74 15.97
N GLN A 549 7.45 5.04 15.02
CA GLN A 549 6.03 4.70 15.08
C GLN A 549 5.72 3.85 16.31
N TYR A 550 6.57 2.86 16.65
CA TYR A 550 6.37 2.04 17.84
C TYR A 550 6.63 2.79 19.15
N GLU A 551 7.65 3.64 19.21
CA GLU A 551 7.90 4.49 20.38
C GLU A 551 6.76 5.46 20.61
N PHE A 552 6.31 6.14 19.55
CA PHE A 552 5.16 7.05 19.61
C PHE A 552 3.89 6.32 20.07
N PHE A 553 3.64 5.10 19.58
CA PHE A 553 2.54 4.25 20.05
C PHE A 553 2.62 3.97 21.56
N LYS A 554 3.79 3.55 22.07
CA LYS A 554 3.97 3.29 23.51
C LYS A 554 3.75 4.55 24.35
N GLU A 555 4.18 5.71 23.86
CA GLU A 555 3.96 6.98 24.55
C GLU A 555 2.46 7.29 24.69
N LEU A 556 1.68 7.13 23.61
CA LEU A 556 0.23 7.32 23.68
C LEU A 556 -0.44 6.35 24.65
N LEU A 557 -0.04 5.07 24.64
CA LEU A 557 -0.58 4.08 25.58
C LEU A 557 -0.26 4.44 27.04
N LYS A 558 0.96 4.92 27.31
CA LYS A 558 1.36 5.34 28.65
C LYS A 558 0.52 6.51 29.13
N ILE A 559 0.35 7.54 28.28
CA ILE A 559 -0.49 8.71 28.60
C ILE A 559 -1.94 8.30 28.85
N ALA A 560 -2.50 7.43 28.01
CA ALA A 560 -3.85 6.91 28.19
C ALA A 560 -4.00 6.14 29.51
N CYS A 561 -3.00 5.32 29.88
CA CYS A 561 -2.99 4.56 31.12
C CYS A 561 -2.89 5.46 32.36
N ASP A 562 -1.97 6.44 32.35
CA ASP A 562 -1.73 7.38 33.45
C ASP A 562 -2.98 8.25 33.72
N ASN A 563 -3.73 8.59 32.66
CA ASN A 563 -4.99 9.34 32.74
C ASN A 563 -6.24 8.47 32.91
N LYS A 564 -6.10 7.14 33.10
CA LYS A 564 -7.21 6.17 33.25
C LYS A 564 -8.18 6.12 32.05
N LEU A 565 -7.73 6.48 30.86
CA LEU A 565 -8.49 6.41 29.61
C LEU A 565 -8.37 5.00 29.01
N TYR A 566 -8.86 3.99 29.73
CA TYR A 566 -8.68 2.59 29.36
C TYR A 566 -9.41 2.19 28.07
N CYS A 567 -10.58 2.77 27.78
CA CYS A 567 -11.28 2.56 26.51
C CYS A 567 -10.43 3.01 25.31
N THR A 568 -9.83 4.19 25.42
CA THR A 568 -8.92 4.74 24.40
C THR A 568 -7.69 3.86 24.23
N MET A 569 -7.05 3.47 25.33
CA MET A 569 -5.92 2.54 25.31
C MET A 569 -6.29 1.23 24.60
N GLN A 570 -7.44 0.65 24.92
CA GLN A 570 -7.91 -0.58 24.29
C GLN A 570 -8.13 -0.40 22.79
N ARG A 571 -8.80 0.69 22.38
CA ARG A 571 -9.04 1.03 20.97
C ARG A 571 -7.73 1.15 20.18
N LEU A 572 -6.76 1.92 20.69
CA LEU A 572 -5.44 2.07 20.08
C LEU A 572 -4.70 0.74 19.93
N THR A 573 -4.67 -0.07 20.99
CA THR A 573 -4.00 -1.39 20.93
C THR A 573 -4.65 -2.34 19.92
N PHE A 574 -5.98 -2.30 19.79
CA PHE A 574 -6.69 -3.09 18.80
C PHE A 574 -6.36 -2.65 17.38
N TYR A 575 -6.39 -1.36 17.07
CA TYR A 575 -6.08 -0.88 15.71
C TYR A 575 -4.62 -1.18 15.32
N ALA A 576 -3.69 -1.16 16.29
CA ALA A 576 -2.30 -1.56 16.10
C ALA A 576 -2.11 -3.02 15.66
N MET A 577 -3.12 -3.89 15.83
CA MET A 577 -3.01 -5.32 15.55
C MET A 577 -2.81 -5.66 14.06
N ILE A 578 -3.18 -4.77 13.13
CA ILE A 578 -3.10 -5.07 11.68
C ILE A 578 -2.18 -4.09 10.95
N SER A 579 -1.56 -3.17 11.69
CA SER A 579 -0.60 -2.24 11.10
C SER A 579 0.58 -2.99 10.47
N LYS A 580 0.84 -2.72 9.19
CA LYS A 580 2.02 -3.25 8.48
C LYS A 580 3.32 -2.67 9.08
N GLY A 581 3.31 -1.40 9.48
CA GLY A 581 4.49 -0.66 9.95
C GLY A 581 5.08 -1.17 11.27
N ILE A 582 4.25 -1.51 12.25
CA ILE A 582 4.68 -2.04 13.57
C ILE A 582 4.50 -3.56 13.71
N SER A 583 4.34 -4.28 12.59
CA SER A 583 4.12 -5.72 12.56
C SER A 583 5.24 -6.53 13.24
N GLN A 584 6.48 -6.04 13.24
CA GLN A 584 7.61 -6.66 13.95
C GLN A 584 7.42 -6.74 15.47
N TYR A 585 6.66 -5.81 16.06
CA TYR A 585 6.40 -5.74 17.51
C TYR A 585 5.10 -6.44 17.92
N ARG A 586 4.57 -7.31 17.07
CA ARG A 586 3.29 -8.00 17.24
C ARG A 586 3.06 -8.57 18.64
N HIS A 587 4.04 -9.29 19.18
CA HIS A 587 3.90 -9.92 20.51
C HIS A 587 3.80 -8.91 21.65
N ALA A 588 4.47 -7.76 21.53
CA ALA A 588 4.32 -6.68 22.49
C ALA A 588 2.94 -6.01 22.37
N ILE A 589 2.45 -5.81 21.15
CA ILE A 589 1.11 -5.26 20.89
C ILE A 589 0.02 -6.20 21.44
N GLU A 590 0.14 -7.51 21.24
CA GLU A 590 -0.76 -8.52 21.84
C GLU A 590 -0.78 -8.42 23.37
N PHE A 591 0.37 -8.16 23.99
CA PHE A 591 0.47 -8.00 25.43
C PHE A 591 -0.17 -6.70 25.91
N TYR A 592 0.03 -5.58 25.20
CA TYR A 592 -0.67 -4.32 25.49
C TYR A 592 -2.18 -4.45 25.29
N CYS A 593 -2.65 -5.17 24.27
CA CYS A 593 -4.07 -5.49 24.08
C CYS A 593 -4.63 -6.22 25.31
N PHE A 594 -3.91 -7.23 25.80
CA PHE A 594 -4.30 -7.98 26.99
C PHE A 594 -4.38 -7.08 28.24
N GLN A 595 -3.37 -6.24 28.46
CA GLN A 595 -3.37 -5.28 29.57
C GLN A 595 -4.53 -4.29 29.46
N ALA A 596 -4.78 -3.72 28.28
CA ALA A 596 -5.88 -2.79 28.06
C ALA A 596 -7.24 -3.44 28.30
N CYS A 597 -7.44 -4.69 27.85
CA CYS A 597 -8.66 -5.45 28.12
C CYS A 597 -8.88 -5.68 29.62
N LEU A 598 -7.82 -6.03 30.38
CA LEU A 598 -7.91 -6.22 31.82
C LEU A 598 -8.26 -4.92 32.56
N LEU A 599 -7.61 -3.82 32.20
CA LEU A 599 -7.86 -2.51 32.81
C LEU A 599 -9.27 -2.00 32.50
N ASN A 600 -9.75 -2.21 31.26
CA ASN A 600 -11.10 -1.84 30.85
C ASN A 600 -12.19 -2.84 31.28
N ARG A 601 -11.83 -3.91 32.00
CA ARG A 601 -12.73 -5.00 32.42
C ARG A 601 -13.45 -5.73 31.27
N ASP A 602 -12.84 -5.75 30.09
CA ASP A 602 -13.31 -6.56 28.96
C ASP A 602 -12.72 -7.97 29.04
N PHE A 603 -13.30 -8.78 29.92
CA PHE A 603 -12.83 -10.14 30.18
C PHE A 603 -13.03 -11.08 28.98
N SER A 604 -13.97 -10.77 28.09
CA SER A 604 -14.27 -11.57 26.90
C SER A 604 -13.08 -11.60 25.93
N ASN A 605 -12.53 -10.42 25.64
CA ASN A 605 -11.34 -10.28 24.80
C ASN A 605 -10.07 -10.61 25.58
N ALA A 606 -9.99 -10.29 26.88
CA ALA A 606 -8.85 -10.67 27.72
C ALA A 606 -8.64 -12.19 27.73
N LEU A 607 -9.72 -12.97 27.78
CA LEU A 607 -9.68 -14.43 27.72
C LEU A 607 -9.04 -14.93 26.42
N ARG A 608 -9.31 -14.28 25.30
CA ARG A 608 -8.75 -14.67 24.01
C ARG A 608 -7.23 -14.56 24.03
N PHE A 609 -6.70 -13.44 24.55
CA PHE A 609 -5.26 -13.20 24.62
C PHE A 609 -4.58 -14.11 25.64
N ILE A 610 -5.14 -14.30 26.84
CA ILE A 610 -4.52 -15.18 27.86
C ILE A 610 -4.44 -16.62 27.37
N LYS A 611 -5.40 -17.11 26.57
CA LYS A 611 -5.35 -18.45 25.97
C LYS A 611 -4.10 -18.66 25.11
N GLU A 612 -3.69 -17.64 24.35
CA GLU A 612 -2.48 -17.68 23.53
C GLU A 612 -1.21 -17.58 24.40
N PHE A 613 -1.19 -16.66 25.37
CA PHE A 613 -0.06 -16.50 26.28
C PHE A 613 0.18 -17.73 27.16
N LEU A 614 -0.86 -18.45 27.57
CA LEU A 614 -0.74 -19.70 28.33
C LEU A 614 -0.02 -20.80 27.57
N VAL A 615 -0.23 -20.89 26.26
CA VAL A 615 0.45 -21.89 25.41
C VAL A 615 1.92 -21.53 25.26
N LYS A 616 2.26 -20.25 25.17
CA LYS A 616 3.64 -19.78 25.01
C LYS A 616 4.42 -19.74 26.34
N TYR A 617 3.77 -19.34 27.42
CA TYR A 617 4.37 -19.07 28.74
C TYR A 617 3.53 -19.68 29.88
N PRO A 618 3.48 -21.01 30.00
CA PRO A 618 2.78 -21.67 31.09
C PRO A 618 3.50 -21.37 32.43
N GLY A 619 2.75 -20.89 33.42
CA GLY A 619 3.31 -20.63 34.74
C GLY A 619 2.28 -20.12 35.76
N PRO A 620 2.65 -20.04 37.05
CA PRO A 620 1.72 -19.66 38.12
C PRO A 620 1.02 -18.32 37.88
N ARG A 621 1.74 -17.32 37.35
CA ARG A 621 1.18 -15.99 37.06
C ARG A 621 0.10 -16.04 35.97
N THR A 622 0.34 -16.76 34.86
CA THR A 622 -0.61 -16.88 33.76
C THR A 622 -1.83 -17.72 34.16
N TYR A 623 -1.65 -18.75 34.99
CA TYR A 623 -2.77 -19.50 35.57
C TYR A 623 -3.61 -18.65 36.55
N ASN A 624 -2.98 -17.84 37.39
CA ASN A 624 -3.72 -16.94 38.30
C ASN A 624 -4.54 -15.91 37.51
N LEU A 625 -3.96 -15.33 36.46
CA LEU A 625 -4.68 -14.41 35.56
C LEU A 625 -5.84 -15.11 34.83
N LEU A 626 -5.62 -16.34 34.35
CA LEU A 626 -6.70 -17.13 33.77
C LEU A 626 -7.84 -17.37 34.76
N SER A 627 -7.51 -17.75 36.00
CA SER A 627 -8.51 -17.95 37.07
C SER A 627 -9.31 -16.67 37.33
N TYR A 628 -8.62 -15.53 37.45
CA TYR A 628 -9.26 -14.22 37.63
C TYR A 628 -10.23 -13.88 36.49
N ILE A 629 -9.81 -14.08 35.23
CA ILE A 629 -10.63 -13.80 34.05
C ILE A 629 -11.84 -14.74 33.99
N ILE A 630 -11.65 -16.04 34.20
CA ILE A 630 -12.74 -17.03 34.16
C ILE A 630 -13.77 -16.73 35.25
N ASN A 631 -13.33 -16.37 36.47
CA ASN A 631 -14.25 -16.03 37.57
C ASN A 631 -15.01 -14.71 37.34
N SER A 632 -14.52 -13.86 36.44
CA SER A 632 -15.15 -12.59 36.09
C SER A 632 -16.05 -12.71 34.85
N LEU A 633 -16.14 -13.90 34.24
CA LEU A 633 -16.98 -14.18 33.09
C LEU A 633 -18.27 -14.89 33.52
N ASP A 634 -19.40 -14.45 32.97
CA ASP A 634 -20.70 -15.08 33.23
C ASP A 634 -20.88 -16.40 32.44
N GLU A 635 -20.17 -16.56 31.32
CA GLU A 635 -20.32 -17.70 30.41
C GLU A 635 -19.27 -18.82 30.63
N ASN A 636 -19.74 -20.04 30.90
CA ASN A 636 -18.87 -21.21 31.06
C ASN A 636 -18.56 -21.92 29.72
N THR A 637 -17.95 -21.23 28.75
CA THR A 637 -17.64 -21.81 27.41
C THR A 637 -16.23 -22.40 27.31
N HIS A 638 -15.46 -22.45 28.41
CA HIS A 638 -14.01 -22.68 28.35
C HIS A 638 -13.56 -24.10 28.65
N GLY A 639 -14.49 -25.00 29.02
CA GLY A 639 -14.16 -26.38 29.41
C GLY A 639 -13.36 -27.15 28.36
N LYS A 640 -13.75 -27.07 27.07
CA LYS A 640 -13.02 -27.69 25.96
C LYS A 640 -11.58 -27.16 25.84
N PHE A 641 -11.37 -25.87 26.08
CA PHE A 641 -10.04 -25.27 26.06
C PHE A 641 -9.19 -25.78 27.23
N LEU A 642 -9.73 -25.78 28.45
CA LEU A 642 -9.03 -26.28 29.64
C LEU A 642 -8.63 -27.75 29.48
N SER A 643 -9.52 -28.60 28.96
CA SER A 643 -9.21 -30.02 28.71
C SER A 643 -8.05 -30.20 27.75
N ARG A 644 -7.97 -29.39 26.68
CA ARG A 644 -6.85 -29.42 25.72
C ARG A 644 -5.57 -28.87 26.32
N LEU A 645 -5.65 -27.77 27.07
CA LEU A 645 -4.50 -27.11 27.68
C LEU A 645 -3.72 -28.09 28.58
N PHE A 646 -4.44 -28.88 29.38
CA PHE A 646 -3.85 -29.83 30.32
C PHE A 646 -3.73 -31.28 29.79
N GLN A 647 -3.79 -31.48 28.48
CA GLN A 647 -3.70 -32.81 27.87
C GLN A 647 -2.25 -33.33 27.80
N ARG A 648 -1.26 -32.44 27.69
CA ARG A 648 0.14 -32.80 27.43
C ARG A 648 1.02 -32.86 28.68
N ASP A 649 0.88 -31.89 29.59
CA ASP A 649 1.76 -31.78 30.75
C ASP A 649 1.07 -32.19 32.06
N TYR A 650 1.80 -32.94 32.89
CA TYR A 650 1.39 -33.21 34.25
C TYR A 650 1.57 -31.95 35.09
N ASN A 651 0.46 -31.34 35.49
CA ASN A 651 0.47 -30.17 36.36
C ASN A 651 -0.57 -30.38 37.45
N ILE A 652 -0.17 -30.23 38.71
CA ILE A 652 -1.06 -30.37 39.88
C ILE A 652 -2.28 -29.45 39.73
N VAL A 653 -2.06 -28.24 39.19
CA VAL A 653 -3.07 -27.19 38.96
C VAL A 653 -4.15 -27.62 37.97
N LYS A 654 -3.88 -28.61 37.09
CA LYS A 654 -4.86 -29.22 36.18
C LYS A 654 -6.09 -29.68 36.92
N HIS A 655 -5.88 -30.42 38.01
CA HIS A 655 -6.96 -31.04 38.77
C HIS A 655 -7.87 -29.98 39.37
N MET A 656 -7.31 -28.86 39.82
CA MET A 656 -8.07 -27.71 40.32
C MET A 656 -8.90 -27.05 39.22
N PHE A 657 -8.34 -26.76 38.03
CA PHE A 657 -9.10 -26.14 36.94
C PHE A 657 -10.19 -27.04 36.36
N LEU A 658 -9.86 -28.30 36.06
CA LEU A 658 -10.82 -29.25 35.49
C LEU A 658 -11.89 -29.62 36.52
N GLY A 659 -11.50 -29.85 37.78
CA GLY A 659 -12.44 -30.10 38.86
C GLY A 659 -13.46 -28.98 39.01
N ASN A 660 -13.01 -27.72 39.07
CA ASN A 660 -13.92 -26.57 39.15
C ASN A 660 -14.81 -26.42 37.90
N ASN A 661 -14.27 -26.67 36.69
CA ASN A 661 -15.08 -26.61 35.48
C ASN A 661 -16.23 -27.64 35.49
N PHE A 662 -15.94 -28.88 35.92
CA PHE A 662 -16.95 -29.93 36.03
C PHE A 662 -17.91 -29.71 37.19
N LEU A 663 -17.45 -29.11 38.29
CA LEU A 663 -18.28 -28.72 39.44
C LEU A 663 -19.35 -27.71 39.01
N ILE A 664 -18.96 -26.64 38.32
CA ILE A 664 -19.88 -25.63 37.76
C ILE A 664 -20.84 -26.26 36.73
N SER A 665 -20.34 -27.22 35.94
CA SER A 665 -21.17 -27.94 34.95
C SER A 665 -22.12 -28.97 35.57
N GLY A 666 -22.15 -29.13 36.90
CA GLY A 666 -22.99 -30.11 37.61
C GLY A 666 -22.54 -31.57 37.48
N ARG A 667 -21.34 -31.84 36.95
CA ARG A 667 -20.78 -33.20 36.77
C ARG A 667 -19.94 -33.60 37.97
N TYR A 668 -20.59 -33.72 39.12
CA TYR A 668 -19.90 -33.82 40.40
C TYR A 668 -19.02 -35.05 40.60
N LEU A 669 -19.39 -36.24 40.09
CA LEU A 669 -18.55 -37.44 40.20
C LEU A 669 -17.19 -37.27 39.51
N VAL A 670 -17.19 -36.60 38.35
CA VAL A 670 -15.97 -36.30 37.60
C VAL A 670 -15.16 -35.22 38.32
N ALA A 671 -15.82 -34.19 38.82
CA ALA A 671 -15.16 -33.14 39.62
C ALA A 671 -14.49 -33.72 40.87
N LEU A 672 -15.19 -34.60 41.59
CA LEU A 672 -14.70 -35.27 42.78
C LEU A 672 -13.43 -36.08 42.50
N LYS A 673 -13.41 -36.84 41.39
CA LYS A 673 -12.20 -37.56 40.98
C LYS A 673 -10.98 -36.64 40.88
N TYR A 674 -11.12 -35.51 40.18
CA TYR A 674 -10.03 -34.55 40.05
C TYR A 674 -9.63 -33.94 41.40
N PHE A 675 -10.58 -33.55 42.25
CA PHE A 675 -10.25 -32.99 43.55
C PHE A 675 -9.61 -34.00 44.51
N MET A 676 -9.97 -35.28 44.44
CA MET A 676 -9.30 -36.36 45.19
C MET A 676 -7.85 -36.52 44.75
N GLU A 677 -7.60 -36.60 43.44
CA GLU A 677 -6.24 -36.66 42.87
C GLU A 677 -5.40 -35.43 43.28
N TYR A 678 -6.01 -34.24 43.35
CA TYR A 678 -5.37 -33.02 43.85
C TYR A 678 -5.04 -33.10 45.36
N HIS A 679 -5.99 -33.59 46.16
CA HIS A 679 -5.83 -33.71 47.61
C HIS A 679 -4.74 -34.70 47.99
N GLU A 680 -4.62 -35.82 47.28
CA GLU A 680 -3.55 -36.80 47.49
C GLU A 680 -2.15 -36.18 47.38
N GLN A 681 -2.01 -35.17 46.51
CA GLN A 681 -0.73 -34.52 46.22
C GLN A 681 -0.41 -33.36 47.17
N CYS A 682 -1.37 -32.47 47.43
CA CYS A 682 -1.13 -31.23 48.18
C CYS A 682 -1.55 -31.28 49.66
N ARG A 683 -2.66 -31.98 49.97
CA ARG A 683 -3.29 -32.00 51.30
C ARG A 683 -3.49 -30.62 51.94
N GLU A 684 -3.82 -29.61 51.12
CA GLU A 684 -4.06 -28.25 51.57
C GLU A 684 -5.52 -28.05 52.06
N PRO A 685 -5.81 -27.04 52.89
CA PRO A 685 -7.18 -26.75 53.33
C PRO A 685 -8.16 -26.63 52.15
N LEU A 686 -7.79 -25.91 51.09
CA LEU A 686 -8.64 -25.72 49.91
C LEU A 686 -9.02 -27.05 49.25
N SER A 687 -8.09 -28.01 49.18
CA SER A 687 -8.36 -29.32 48.59
C SER A 687 -9.44 -30.09 49.36
N ALA A 688 -9.38 -30.07 50.69
CA ALA A 688 -10.39 -30.69 51.55
C ALA A 688 -11.75 -29.99 51.43
N LEU A 689 -11.75 -28.66 51.35
CA LEU A 689 -12.96 -27.87 51.16
C LEU A 689 -13.64 -28.18 49.80
N LEU A 690 -12.87 -28.25 48.71
CA LEU A 690 -13.40 -28.56 47.38
C LEU A 690 -14.04 -29.96 47.32
N ILE A 691 -13.41 -30.96 47.94
CA ILE A 691 -13.97 -32.31 48.07
C ILE A 691 -15.29 -32.25 48.85
N ALA A 692 -15.28 -31.60 50.02
CA ALA A 692 -16.46 -31.51 50.86
C ALA A 692 -17.64 -30.84 50.16
N VAL A 693 -17.41 -29.68 49.54
CA VAL A 693 -18.43 -28.93 48.78
C VAL A 693 -18.98 -29.79 47.64
N THR A 694 -18.13 -30.50 46.92
CA THR A 694 -18.58 -31.38 45.81
C THR A 694 -19.46 -32.51 46.31
N ILE A 695 -19.08 -33.19 47.39
CA ILE A 695 -19.87 -34.28 47.98
C ILE A 695 -21.19 -33.77 48.55
N LEU A 696 -21.19 -32.63 49.23
CA LEU A 696 -22.41 -32.05 49.80
C LEU A 696 -23.35 -31.54 48.69
N ALA A 697 -22.82 -30.99 47.59
CA ALA A 697 -23.60 -30.61 46.43
C ALA A 697 -24.23 -31.83 45.74
N MET A 698 -23.52 -32.97 45.69
CA MET A 698 -24.10 -34.24 45.25
C MET A 698 -25.22 -34.72 46.16
N ALA A 699 -25.04 -34.62 47.49
CA ALA A 699 -26.08 -34.98 48.43
C ALA A 699 -27.34 -34.10 48.24
N ALA A 700 -27.18 -32.81 47.99
CA ALA A 700 -28.32 -31.93 47.74
C ALA A 700 -29.17 -32.33 46.50
N GLN A 701 -28.64 -33.15 45.57
CA GLN A 701 -29.43 -33.74 44.49
C GLN A 701 -30.27 -34.91 45.02
N ARG A 702 -31.60 -34.79 44.96
CA ARG A 702 -32.59 -35.76 45.48
C ARG A 702 -32.58 -37.16 44.82
N THR A 703 -31.64 -37.45 43.92
CA THR A 703 -31.63 -38.64 43.05
C THR A 703 -30.64 -39.73 43.51
N VAL A 704 -30.02 -39.62 44.69
CA VAL A 704 -28.97 -40.55 45.14
C VAL A 704 -29.43 -41.41 46.32
N ASP A 705 -29.51 -42.73 46.13
CA ASP A 705 -30.00 -43.70 47.12
C ASP A 705 -29.19 -43.74 48.44
N LYS A 706 -27.91 -43.34 48.40
CA LYS A 706 -26.99 -43.32 49.56
C LYS A 706 -26.75 -41.92 50.13
N HIS A 707 -27.78 -41.07 50.08
CA HIS A 707 -27.73 -39.66 50.49
C HIS A 707 -27.06 -39.41 51.86
N HIS A 708 -27.44 -40.16 52.90
CA HIS A 708 -26.90 -39.95 54.25
C HIS A 708 -25.40 -40.26 54.37
N ASN A 709 -24.91 -41.26 53.63
CA ASN A 709 -23.48 -41.59 53.63
C ASN A 709 -22.65 -40.49 52.96
N LEU A 710 -23.17 -39.87 51.91
CA LEU A 710 -22.52 -38.73 51.27
C LEU A 710 -22.47 -37.52 52.21
N ILE A 711 -23.55 -37.22 52.94
CA ILE A 711 -23.51 -36.14 53.94
C ILE A 711 -22.41 -36.40 54.97
N LEU A 712 -22.32 -37.63 55.51
CA LEU A 712 -21.32 -37.98 56.51
C LEU A 712 -19.89 -37.82 55.96
N GLN A 713 -19.65 -38.22 54.71
CA GLN A 713 -18.37 -38.03 54.02
C GLN A 713 -18.06 -36.55 53.75
N GLY A 714 -19.04 -35.76 53.31
CA GLY A 714 -18.86 -34.33 53.07
C GLY A 714 -18.52 -33.57 54.35
N MET A 715 -19.23 -33.88 55.44
CA MET A 715 -18.98 -33.30 56.75
C MET A 715 -17.63 -33.74 57.34
N SER A 716 -17.19 -34.98 57.11
CA SER A 716 -15.87 -35.41 57.58
C SER A 716 -14.74 -34.62 56.90
N TYR A 717 -14.85 -34.37 55.58
CA TYR A 717 -13.88 -33.51 54.87
C TYR A 717 -13.95 -32.04 55.30
N LEU A 718 -15.12 -31.50 55.69
CA LEU A 718 -15.19 -30.16 56.31
C LEU A 718 -14.46 -30.09 57.65
N LEU A 719 -14.54 -31.13 58.47
CA LEU A 719 -13.80 -31.20 59.73
C LEU A 719 -12.29 -31.29 59.48
N ILE A 720 -11.86 -32.06 58.47
CA ILE A 720 -10.47 -32.08 58.02
C ILE A 720 -10.04 -30.68 57.55
N TYR A 721 -10.86 -29.99 56.75
CA TYR A 721 -10.61 -28.61 56.34
C TYR A 721 -10.43 -27.67 57.54
N LYS A 722 -11.30 -27.75 58.56
CA LYS A 722 -11.17 -26.97 59.81
C LYS A 722 -9.81 -27.23 60.49
N GLN A 723 -9.43 -28.50 60.63
CA GLN A 723 -8.15 -28.89 61.24
C GLN A 723 -6.95 -28.32 60.47
N LEU A 724 -7.01 -28.31 59.13
CA LEU A 724 -5.93 -27.81 58.27
C LEU A 724 -5.88 -26.29 58.20
N ARG A 725 -7.03 -25.59 58.18
CA ARG A 725 -7.11 -24.14 57.91
C ARG A 725 -6.58 -23.28 59.06
N LYS A 726 -6.67 -23.77 60.31
CA LYS A 726 -6.26 -23.06 61.54
C LYS A 726 -6.89 -21.66 61.72
N CYS A 727 -7.98 -21.36 61.01
CA CYS A 727 -8.75 -20.13 61.12
C CYS A 727 -10.17 -20.50 61.55
N ASP A 728 -10.53 -20.15 62.77
CA ASP A 728 -11.80 -20.54 63.36
C ASP A 728 -12.98 -19.77 62.75
N GLN A 729 -12.84 -18.46 62.48
CA GLN A 729 -13.92 -17.65 61.89
C GLN A 729 -14.36 -18.18 60.51
N GLU A 730 -13.42 -18.36 59.58
CA GLU A 730 -13.71 -18.89 58.23
C GLU A 730 -14.23 -20.33 58.27
N ALA A 731 -13.63 -21.19 59.10
CA ALA A 731 -14.04 -22.57 59.19
C ALA A 731 -15.45 -22.73 59.77
N TYR A 732 -15.78 -22.00 60.84
CA TYR A 732 -17.12 -22.01 61.43
C TYR A 732 -18.16 -21.43 60.48
N TYR A 733 -17.84 -20.34 59.78
CA TYR A 733 -18.72 -19.79 58.74
C TYR A 733 -19.02 -20.83 57.65
N ASN A 734 -18.00 -21.48 57.09
CA ASN A 734 -18.17 -22.47 56.03
C ASN A 734 -18.93 -23.72 56.50
N ILE A 735 -18.73 -24.16 57.75
CA ILE A 735 -19.53 -25.25 58.34
C ILE A 735 -20.99 -24.82 58.54
N GLY A 736 -21.23 -23.58 59.00
CA GLY A 736 -22.57 -23.00 59.10
C GLY A 736 -23.29 -22.97 57.75
N ARG A 737 -22.58 -22.55 56.68
CA ARG A 737 -23.09 -22.58 55.29
C ARG A 737 -23.46 -24.00 54.86
N ALA A 738 -22.66 -25.00 55.20
CA ALA A 738 -22.94 -26.39 54.88
C ALA A 738 -24.22 -26.89 55.58
N TYR A 739 -24.38 -26.62 56.88
CA TYR A 739 -25.62 -26.96 57.60
C TYR A 739 -26.84 -26.24 57.05
N GLN A 740 -26.70 -24.95 56.71
CA GLN A 740 -27.76 -24.18 56.08
C GLN A 740 -28.15 -24.78 54.72
N MET A 741 -27.18 -25.23 53.91
CA MET A 741 -27.43 -25.90 52.64
C MET A 741 -28.22 -27.21 52.82
N LEU A 742 -27.94 -27.96 53.88
CA LEU A 742 -28.66 -29.19 54.26
C LEU A 742 -30.00 -28.92 54.96
N SER A 743 -30.41 -27.66 55.10
CA SER A 743 -31.62 -27.24 55.84
C SER A 743 -31.63 -27.60 57.32
N ILE A 744 -30.46 -27.79 57.94
CA ILE A 744 -30.30 -28.03 59.39
C ILE A 744 -30.03 -26.70 60.09
N ASN A 745 -31.05 -25.83 60.08
CA ASN A 745 -30.90 -24.41 60.45
C ASN A 745 -30.44 -24.19 61.89
N ASN A 746 -30.84 -25.03 62.85
CA ASN A 746 -30.43 -24.89 64.24
C ASN A 746 -28.91 -25.00 64.41
N LEU A 747 -28.28 -25.95 63.72
CA LEU A 747 -26.81 -26.08 63.73
C LEU A 747 -26.16 -24.97 62.91
N ALA A 748 -26.77 -24.54 61.80
CA ALA A 748 -26.25 -23.42 61.03
C ALA A 748 -26.12 -22.14 61.89
N ILE A 749 -27.16 -21.84 62.68
CA ILE A 749 -27.17 -20.71 63.64
C ILE A 749 -26.02 -20.85 64.64
N GLU A 750 -25.91 -21.99 65.31
CA GLU A 750 -24.87 -22.23 66.33
C GLU A 750 -23.45 -21.99 65.75
N TYR A 751 -23.19 -22.46 64.53
CA TYR A 751 -21.91 -22.28 63.88
C TYR A 751 -21.66 -20.84 63.40
N TYR A 752 -22.70 -20.12 62.98
CA TYR A 752 -22.56 -18.70 62.66
C TYR A 752 -22.33 -17.84 63.91
N GLU A 753 -22.97 -18.15 65.04
CA GLU A 753 -22.71 -17.47 66.31
C GLU A 753 -21.26 -17.71 66.75
N LYS A 754 -20.75 -18.94 66.66
CA LYS A 754 -19.33 -19.24 66.89
C LYS A 754 -18.40 -18.47 65.95
N ALA A 755 -18.80 -18.26 64.70
CA ALA A 755 -18.03 -17.45 63.76
C ALA A 755 -18.03 -15.95 64.15
N LEU A 756 -19.14 -15.40 64.66
CA LEU A 756 -19.19 -14.02 65.16
C LEU A 756 -18.44 -13.81 66.49
N GLU A 757 -18.36 -14.85 67.32
CA GLU A 757 -17.56 -14.85 68.56
C GLU A 757 -16.06 -14.98 68.29
N SER A 758 -15.70 -15.51 67.12
CA SER A 758 -14.30 -15.61 66.68
C SER A 758 -13.80 -14.23 66.21
N GLY A 759 -12.59 -13.85 66.62
CA GLY A 759 -11.97 -12.60 66.16
C GLY A 759 -11.69 -12.60 64.64
N PRO A 760 -11.63 -11.41 64.00
CA PRO A 760 -11.29 -11.26 62.59
C PRO A 760 -9.88 -11.79 62.30
N ILE A 761 -9.65 -12.21 61.06
CA ILE A 761 -8.43 -12.91 60.65
C ILE A 761 -7.19 -12.00 60.81
N THR A 762 -6.05 -12.62 61.14
CA THR A 762 -4.72 -12.00 61.12
C THR A 762 -4.51 -11.16 59.85
N THR A 763 -3.94 -9.97 60.02
CA THR A 763 -3.58 -9.06 58.92
C THR A 763 -2.74 -9.78 57.88
N CYS A 764 -3.32 -10.08 56.72
CA CYS A 764 -2.53 -10.47 55.58
C CYS A 764 -1.91 -9.20 55.00
N GLU A 765 -0.58 -9.10 55.00
CA GLU A 765 0.15 -7.95 54.42
C GLU A 765 -0.29 -7.60 52.98
N LYS A 766 -0.89 -8.56 52.25
CA LYS A 766 -1.34 -8.41 50.87
C LYS A 766 -2.86 -8.28 50.66
N HIS A 767 -3.70 -8.76 51.58
CA HIS A 767 -5.16 -8.83 51.39
C HIS A 767 -5.97 -8.09 52.45
N GLY A 768 -5.30 -7.39 53.37
CA GLY A 768 -5.96 -6.68 54.47
C GLY A 768 -6.49 -7.62 55.55
N VAL A 769 -7.40 -7.10 56.38
CA VAL A 769 -8.12 -7.87 57.38
C VAL A 769 -9.29 -8.57 56.68
N ILE A 770 -9.23 -9.90 56.60
CA ILE A 770 -10.37 -10.69 56.13
C ILE A 770 -11.32 -10.83 57.31
N ASP A 771 -12.51 -10.23 57.20
CA ASP A 771 -13.52 -10.24 58.24
C ASP A 771 -14.86 -10.68 57.65
N LEU A 772 -15.32 -11.87 58.07
CA LEU A 772 -16.58 -12.46 57.61
C LEU A 772 -17.77 -12.07 58.49
N THR A 773 -17.61 -11.12 59.42
CA THR A 773 -18.65 -10.69 60.36
C THR A 773 -19.92 -10.24 59.63
N LYS A 774 -19.78 -9.48 58.54
CA LYS A 774 -20.92 -8.96 57.77
C LYS A 774 -21.66 -10.08 57.05
N GLU A 775 -20.95 -10.94 56.35
CA GLU A 775 -21.50 -12.09 55.61
C GLU A 775 -22.19 -13.07 56.57
N THR A 776 -21.59 -13.31 57.73
CA THR A 776 -22.13 -14.17 58.79
C THR A 776 -23.42 -13.59 59.37
N ALA A 777 -23.41 -12.30 59.72
CA ALA A 777 -24.58 -11.60 60.24
C ALA A 777 -25.73 -11.56 59.20
N TYR A 778 -25.41 -11.41 57.92
CA TYR A 778 -26.41 -11.48 56.84
C TYR A 778 -27.06 -12.86 56.74
N ASN A 779 -26.28 -13.95 56.81
CA ASN A 779 -26.85 -15.29 56.79
C ASN A 779 -27.72 -15.59 58.01
N LEU A 780 -27.33 -15.12 59.20
CA LEU A 780 -28.15 -15.20 60.41
C LEU A 780 -29.45 -14.40 60.27
N TYR A 781 -29.39 -13.20 59.71
CA TYR A 781 -30.57 -12.41 59.37
C TYR A 781 -31.52 -13.21 58.46
N VAL A 782 -31.00 -13.82 57.37
CA VAL A 782 -31.82 -14.61 56.44
C VAL A 782 -32.51 -15.79 57.13
N LEU A 783 -31.87 -16.43 58.11
CA LEU A 783 -32.46 -17.52 58.87
C LEU A 783 -33.55 -17.04 59.86
N TYR A 784 -33.38 -15.86 60.46
CA TYR A 784 -34.31 -15.34 61.45
C TYR A 784 -35.43 -14.45 60.90
N LYS A 785 -35.30 -13.89 59.68
CA LYS A 785 -36.24 -12.87 59.17
C LYS A 785 -37.70 -13.32 59.19
N ASP A 786 -37.96 -14.60 58.91
CA ASP A 786 -39.31 -15.14 58.77
C ASP A 786 -39.86 -15.67 60.11
N GLN A 787 -38.99 -16.16 61.00
CA GLN A 787 -39.38 -16.79 62.27
C GLN A 787 -39.32 -15.84 63.48
N SER A 788 -38.31 -14.95 63.51
CA SER A 788 -37.99 -14.06 64.64
C SER A 788 -37.45 -12.71 64.15
N PRO A 789 -38.32 -11.82 63.64
CA PRO A 789 -37.91 -10.57 63.00
C PRO A 789 -37.18 -9.60 63.96
N GLU A 790 -37.46 -9.66 65.26
CA GLU A 790 -36.76 -8.84 66.26
C GLU A 790 -35.28 -9.21 66.40
N ILE A 791 -34.98 -10.52 66.41
CA ILE A 791 -33.60 -11.04 66.44
C ILE A 791 -32.89 -10.71 65.13
N ALA A 792 -33.58 -10.88 64.00
CA ALA A 792 -33.06 -10.53 62.69
C ALA A 792 -32.67 -9.04 62.62
N ARG A 793 -33.50 -8.14 63.17
CA ARG A 793 -33.23 -6.70 63.28
C ARG A 793 -32.03 -6.39 64.17
N ARG A 794 -31.84 -7.15 65.27
CA ARG A 794 -30.67 -7.00 66.15
C ARG A 794 -29.37 -7.27 65.42
N TYR A 795 -29.31 -8.34 64.61
CA TYR A 795 -28.11 -8.66 63.82
C TYR A 795 -27.82 -7.60 62.75
N ILE A 796 -28.84 -7.08 62.07
CA ILE A 796 -28.69 -5.96 61.13
C ILE A 796 -28.09 -4.74 61.84
N MET A 797 -28.72 -4.30 62.94
CA MET A 797 -28.33 -3.06 63.62
C MET A 797 -26.93 -3.15 64.26
N LYS A 798 -26.50 -4.35 64.64
CA LYS A 798 -25.21 -4.54 65.31
C LYS A 798 -24.04 -4.70 64.34
N TYR A 799 -24.25 -5.36 63.19
CA TYR A 799 -23.15 -5.80 62.32
C TYR A 799 -23.23 -5.33 60.86
N LEU A 800 -24.41 -4.89 60.39
CA LEU A 800 -24.65 -4.55 58.98
C LEU A 800 -24.93 -3.06 58.73
N VAL A 801 -24.75 -2.21 59.74
CA VAL A 801 -24.85 -0.75 59.58
C VAL A 801 -23.54 -0.24 59.00
N ILE A 802 -23.63 0.56 57.93
CA ILE A 802 -22.49 1.14 57.19
C ILE A 802 -21.86 2.28 57.98
#